data_AF-A0A7K2L3F1-F1
#
_entry.id   AF-A0A7K2L3F1-F1
#
_cell.length_a   1.000
_cell.length_b   1.000
_cell.length_c   1.000
_cell.angle_alpha   90.00
_cell.angle_beta   90.00
_cell.angle_gamma   90.00
#
_symmetry.space_group_name_H-M   'P 1'
#
loop_
_entity.id
_entity.type
_entity.pdbx_description
1 polymer ?
#
loop_
_entity_poly.entity_id
_entity_poly.type
_entity_poly.pdbx_seq_one_letter_code
_entity_poly.pdbx_strand_id
1 'polypeptide(L)'
;MNDDSESSPGSVGRRFLVSVGAGNFHDSGISALPGVEVDVRRVRTLLEGMGYESVLTDLAHDPTGRDLSVGIEAWTRQVSLGPDDVVVVYFAGHGRSEGGRHYLLCSDSQKDSWPTWLAAEDLARSLVQSPVGHLLVMLDTCFALGGTVDISRLALALADIHPERANRWHLAAARTTETAKENLFVDALSELFAQPRLGATPRYIGLGEATRRINDYFTLHRPGEQQARLTAIEADGHDPYFLNPHHVPGLPTDGIDLAAIATLRRRHSGHFGPRSRGVEHTGEHGDYFTGRAHALRELAAFLSTSTGAHDRKARVVTGDPGSGKSALLGRLLDLTDPDSPRTTVEADGGTRPSAVSTLVLHARRAVLGDLVNDLASTLELPATSDRDDVLTALGERTVPVAVVVDSLDEAGTAGDPTEGNRIARELLQPLSALPAVRLIVGTRRPQIEALGRAVHVIDLDHPDYITAGDIAAYARALLEDAQDPDSRSPYRDQPVLATTVAHGIAHRAGASYLVARMTARALVHGQIRIDTTDPGWRDSLPSDASKAFAAYLDRFGTDRPRVERLLRPLAYAQGAGLPWSTVWAPLATALSGVPCTQDDLVWLHKAAGSYIVEAATADGAAYRLHHETMAEHLRRTGHEHDDHATIATTLIGLVRHDPATGVNEWASAHPYARDHTATHAAAGGTLETLLDDPEYLVHAAPYTLLRAMDSTPTTVDATTSRIYRASTEVHAPLAPSARRDVLAIDAARHRRPDLAARLARTRPWIPRWATNSLIHRAHRSTIAGPIHEVNGVVVTEIDGRPHAVTTGNDHSVRVWDLTNGTLATTLTAHTAAVTAVAVTHLDGLPHAISTSYDHTVRVWDLTNGTTTHTLTGHTDSVTAIAVFHLDGRPHALTTSIDSTMRVWDLTTGTHRATLDGHAYWVTAVAVTDLDGR
;
A
#
# COMPACT_ATOMS: atom_id res chain seq x y z
N MET A 1 -5.53 -49.42 9.90
CA MET A 1 -6.21 -48.80 11.05
C MET A 1 -5.14 -48.07 11.85
N ASN A 2 -4.75 -46.91 11.32
CA ASN A 2 -3.93 -45.88 11.95
C ASN A 2 -4.72 -44.61 11.65
N ASP A 3 -5.27 -43.98 12.68
CA ASP A 3 -5.94 -42.68 12.59
C ASP A 3 -4.86 -41.60 12.47
N ASP A 4 -4.65 -41.11 11.25
CA ASP A 4 -4.08 -39.79 11.03
C ASP A 4 -5.23 -38.79 11.19
N SER A 5 -5.33 -38.17 12.36
CA SER A 5 -6.24 -37.05 12.59
C SER A 5 -5.69 -35.81 11.89
N GLU A 6 -6.30 -35.46 10.77
CA GLU A 6 -6.22 -34.13 10.16
C GLU A 6 -6.52 -33.06 11.22
N SER A 7 -5.55 -32.19 11.49
CA SER A 7 -5.75 -30.97 12.27
C SER A 7 -6.72 -30.06 11.52
N SER A 8 -7.95 -29.96 12.02
CA SER A 8 -8.94 -29.01 11.52
C SER A 8 -8.46 -27.56 11.69
N PRO A 9 -8.54 -26.69 10.68
CA PRO A 9 -8.29 -25.26 10.85
C PRO A 9 -9.49 -24.63 11.58
N GLY A 10 -9.41 -24.52 12.90
CA GLY A 10 -10.48 -23.88 13.68
C GLY A 10 -10.58 -24.21 15.17
N SER A 11 -9.59 -24.82 15.82
CA SER A 11 -9.61 -24.96 17.29
C SER A 11 -9.36 -23.60 17.94
N VAL A 12 -10.37 -23.06 18.62
CA VAL A 12 -10.25 -21.85 19.43
C VAL A 12 -9.34 -22.17 20.62
N GLY A 13 -8.12 -21.65 20.64
CA GLY A 13 -7.23 -21.81 21.79
C GLY A 13 -7.77 -21.13 23.05
N ARG A 14 -7.22 -21.49 24.22
CA ARG A 14 -7.75 -21.04 25.51
C ARG A 14 -7.50 -19.54 25.67
N ARG A 15 -8.47 -18.82 26.25
CA ARG A 15 -8.45 -17.35 26.39
C ARG A 15 -8.31 -16.98 27.86
N PHE A 16 -7.23 -16.30 28.23
CA PHE A 16 -6.94 -15.91 29.60
C PHE A 16 -6.84 -14.40 29.75
N LEU A 17 -7.41 -13.86 30.83
CA LEU A 17 -7.34 -12.44 31.18
C LEU A 17 -6.64 -12.26 32.52
N VAL A 18 -5.56 -11.48 32.52
CA VAL A 18 -4.94 -10.93 33.73
C VAL A 18 -5.36 -9.46 33.83
N SER A 19 -6.29 -9.14 34.72
CA SER A 19 -6.76 -7.75 34.93
C SER A 19 -6.38 -7.26 36.32
N VAL A 20 -5.56 -6.22 36.39
CA VAL A 20 -4.93 -5.73 37.64
C VAL A 20 -5.03 -4.23 37.74
N GLY A 21 -5.32 -3.71 38.94
CA GLY A 21 -5.35 -2.28 39.22
C GLY A 21 -4.71 -1.93 40.55
N ALA A 22 -3.93 -0.85 40.56
CA ALA A 22 -3.39 -0.23 41.77
C ALA A 22 -3.98 1.18 41.95
N GLY A 23 -4.99 1.30 42.82
CA GLY A 23 -5.69 2.53 43.16
C GLY A 23 -5.34 3.08 44.55
N ASN A 24 -4.95 2.22 45.49
CA ASN A 24 -4.54 2.61 46.85
C ASN A 24 -3.07 2.31 47.11
N PHE A 25 -2.41 3.23 47.80
CA PHE A 25 -0.97 3.18 48.08
C PHE A 25 -0.73 3.32 49.58
N HIS A 26 0.26 2.59 50.11
CA HIS A 26 0.64 2.68 51.53
C HIS A 26 1.29 4.03 51.87
N ASP A 27 1.92 4.69 50.90
CA ASP A 27 2.54 6.02 51.05
C ASP A 27 1.51 7.13 50.79
N SER A 28 1.33 8.03 51.76
CA SER A 28 0.42 9.19 51.66
C SER A 28 0.86 10.24 50.64
N GLY A 29 2.07 10.13 50.08
CA GLY A 29 2.61 11.00 49.04
C GLY A 29 2.16 10.66 47.61
N ILE A 30 1.55 9.50 47.38
CA ILE A 30 0.99 9.09 46.07
C ILE A 30 -0.54 9.26 46.12
N SER A 31 -1.10 9.96 45.14
CA SER A 31 -2.54 10.20 45.09
C SER A 31 -3.30 8.92 44.74
N ALA A 32 -4.32 8.59 45.53
CA ALA A 32 -5.23 7.48 45.23
C ALA A 32 -6.00 7.69 43.92
N LEU A 33 -6.35 6.59 43.26
CA LEU A 33 -7.12 6.53 42.01
C LEU A 33 -8.39 5.69 42.22
N PRO A 34 -9.48 6.26 42.76
CA PRO A 34 -10.69 5.51 43.11
C PRO A 34 -11.41 4.88 41.91
N GLY A 35 -11.18 5.36 40.69
CA GLY A 35 -11.75 4.82 39.46
C GLY A 35 -11.07 3.55 38.96
N VAL A 36 -9.83 3.26 39.39
CA VAL A 36 -9.08 2.08 38.94
C VAL A 36 -9.80 0.76 39.25
N GLU A 37 -10.41 0.65 40.44
CA GLU A 37 -11.19 -0.54 40.80
C GLU A 37 -12.39 -0.75 39.86
N VAL A 38 -13.03 0.36 39.46
CA VAL A 38 -14.17 0.33 38.53
C VAL A 38 -13.71 -0.10 37.15
N ASP A 39 -12.58 0.43 36.68
CA ASP A 39 -12.00 0.14 35.38
C ASP A 39 -11.59 -1.34 35.24
N VAL A 40 -10.91 -1.91 36.24
CA VAL A 40 -10.55 -3.34 36.27
C VAL A 40 -11.81 -4.21 36.19
N ARG A 41 -12.85 -3.90 36.98
CA ARG A 41 -14.11 -4.66 36.98
C ARG A 41 -14.82 -4.59 35.63
N ARG A 42 -14.81 -3.42 34.98
CA ARG A 42 -15.44 -3.21 33.66
C ARG A 42 -14.70 -3.96 32.56
N VAL A 43 -13.37 -3.86 32.50
CA VAL A 43 -12.56 -4.61 31.52
C VAL A 43 -12.77 -6.12 31.70
N ARG A 44 -12.78 -6.59 32.95
CA ARG A 44 -13.10 -7.98 33.27
C ARG A 44 -14.46 -8.41 32.73
N THR A 45 -15.51 -7.64 33.01
CA THR A 45 -16.87 -7.94 32.54
C THR A 45 -16.96 -7.98 31.01
N LEU A 46 -16.31 -7.04 30.32
CA LEU A 46 -16.30 -6.95 28.86
C LEU A 46 -15.64 -8.19 28.22
N LEU A 47 -14.48 -8.59 28.72
CA LEU A 47 -13.70 -9.69 28.13
C LEU A 47 -14.21 -11.07 28.58
N GLU A 48 -14.75 -11.23 29.79
CA GLU A 48 -15.45 -12.47 30.19
C GLU A 48 -16.65 -12.73 29.26
N GLY A 49 -17.36 -11.67 28.83
CA GLY A 49 -18.40 -11.74 27.79
C GLY A 49 -17.90 -12.22 26.42
N MET A 50 -16.59 -12.19 26.19
CA MET A 50 -15.90 -12.69 24.98
C MET A 50 -15.21 -14.05 25.22
N GLY A 51 -15.58 -14.75 26.29
CA GLY A 51 -15.06 -16.10 26.58
C GLY A 51 -13.65 -16.13 27.18
N TYR A 52 -13.18 -15.02 27.75
CA TYR A 52 -11.93 -15.02 28.54
C TYR A 52 -12.16 -15.57 29.95
N GLU A 53 -11.25 -16.43 30.40
CA GLU A 53 -11.13 -16.86 31.79
C GLU A 53 -10.26 -15.85 32.56
N SER A 54 -10.85 -15.18 33.56
CA SER A 54 -10.10 -14.28 34.43
C SER A 54 -9.23 -15.07 35.41
N VAL A 55 -7.92 -14.85 35.34
CA VAL A 55 -6.91 -15.52 36.16
C VAL A 55 -6.24 -14.51 37.10
N LEU A 56 -5.59 -15.02 38.15
CA LEU A 56 -4.93 -14.19 39.17
C LEU A 56 -5.88 -13.17 39.84
N THR A 57 -7.15 -13.55 40.04
CA THR A 57 -8.18 -12.65 40.59
C THR A 57 -7.87 -12.15 42.01
N ASP A 58 -7.08 -12.91 42.77
CA ASP A 58 -6.63 -12.52 44.11
C ASP A 58 -5.63 -11.35 44.07
N LEU A 59 -5.01 -11.09 42.91
CA LEU A 59 -4.08 -9.99 42.67
C LEU A 59 -4.72 -8.83 41.89
N ALA A 60 -6.04 -8.87 41.66
CA ALA A 60 -6.72 -7.88 40.83
C ALA A 60 -6.76 -6.47 41.44
N HIS A 61 -6.68 -6.35 42.77
CA HIS A 61 -6.83 -5.09 43.49
C HIS A 61 -5.63 -4.83 44.39
N ASP A 62 -4.94 -3.71 44.14
CA ASP A 62 -3.83 -3.18 44.92
C ASP A 62 -2.72 -4.20 45.26
N PRO A 63 -2.21 -5.00 44.29
CA PRO A 63 -1.13 -5.93 44.56
C PRO A 63 0.19 -5.19 44.81
N THR A 64 1.12 -5.84 45.51
CA THR A 64 2.52 -5.39 45.52
C THR A 64 3.21 -5.75 44.21
N GLY A 65 4.25 -5.01 43.82
CA GLY A 65 4.98 -5.30 42.57
C GLY A 65 5.59 -6.71 42.55
N ARG A 66 5.99 -7.21 43.73
CA ARG A 66 6.52 -8.56 43.90
C ARG A 66 5.44 -9.63 43.75
N ASP A 67 4.28 -9.45 44.38
CA ASP A 67 3.19 -10.43 44.29
C ASP A 67 2.70 -10.58 42.85
N LEU A 68 2.65 -9.47 42.11
CA LEU A 68 2.24 -9.46 40.71
C LEU A 68 3.21 -10.21 39.80
N SER A 69 4.52 -9.89 39.87
CA SER A 69 5.54 -10.55 39.05
C SER A 69 5.67 -12.05 39.36
N VAL A 70 5.71 -12.41 40.65
CA VAL A 70 5.80 -13.82 41.09
C VAL A 70 4.50 -14.58 40.75
N GLY A 71 3.34 -13.93 40.89
CA GLY A 71 2.04 -14.51 40.56
C GLY A 71 1.93 -14.87 39.09
N ILE A 72 2.30 -13.96 38.19
CA ILE A 72 2.30 -14.21 36.74
C ILE A 72 3.29 -15.32 36.37
N GLU A 73 4.49 -15.33 36.96
CA GLU A 73 5.48 -16.39 36.73
C GLU A 73 4.96 -17.76 37.16
N ALA A 74 4.40 -17.86 38.36
CA ALA A 74 3.86 -19.11 38.90
C ALA A 74 2.68 -19.63 38.07
N TRP A 75 1.76 -18.74 37.69
CA TRP A 75 0.62 -19.08 36.85
C TRP A 75 1.04 -19.56 35.46
N THR A 76 1.96 -18.85 34.81
CA THR A 76 2.47 -19.21 33.48
C THR A 76 3.09 -20.61 33.48
N ARG A 77 3.81 -20.98 34.54
CA ARG A 77 4.37 -22.33 34.72
C ARG A 77 3.31 -23.40 34.97
N GLN A 78 2.24 -23.07 35.67
CA GLN A 78 1.17 -24.02 36.00
C GLN A 78 0.26 -24.32 34.81
N VAL A 79 -0.10 -23.32 34.01
CA VAL A 79 -1.08 -23.45 32.91
C VAL A 79 -0.48 -24.08 31.65
N SER A 80 0.84 -23.96 31.49
CA SER A 80 1.59 -24.41 30.32
C SER A 80 0.98 -23.88 29.01
N LEU A 81 1.22 -22.59 28.73
CA LEU A 81 0.69 -21.91 27.56
C LEU A 81 1.25 -22.52 26.26
N GLY A 82 0.40 -22.63 25.24
CA GLY A 82 0.73 -23.14 23.90
C GLY A 82 0.51 -22.10 22.79
N PRO A 83 0.81 -22.48 21.53
CA PRO A 83 0.82 -21.58 20.38
C PRO A 83 -0.58 -21.14 19.90
N ASP A 84 -1.67 -21.74 20.39
CA ASP A 84 -3.03 -21.28 20.09
C ASP A 84 -3.63 -20.42 21.21
N ASP A 85 -3.00 -20.38 22.39
CA ASP A 85 -3.55 -19.69 23.56
C ASP A 85 -3.47 -18.16 23.39
N VAL A 86 -4.53 -17.48 23.85
CA VAL A 86 -4.67 -16.03 23.81
C VAL A 86 -4.63 -15.47 25.23
N VAL A 87 -3.67 -14.60 25.51
CA VAL A 87 -3.52 -13.94 26.81
C VAL A 87 -3.66 -12.43 26.65
N VAL A 88 -4.59 -11.83 27.40
CA VAL A 88 -4.74 -10.38 27.52
C VAL A 88 -4.32 -9.97 28.93
N VAL A 89 -3.40 -9.01 29.02
CA VAL A 89 -2.98 -8.39 30.28
C VAL A 89 -3.47 -6.95 30.29
N TYR A 90 -4.24 -6.57 31.29
CA TYR A 90 -4.68 -5.21 31.53
C TYR A 90 -4.14 -4.72 32.88
N PHE A 91 -3.41 -3.61 32.86
CA PHE A 91 -2.94 -2.94 34.07
C PHE A 91 -3.40 -1.48 34.11
N ALA A 92 -4.03 -1.09 35.22
CA ALA A 92 -4.49 0.29 35.47
C ALA A 92 -3.86 0.88 36.73
N GLY A 93 -3.39 2.12 36.67
CA GLY A 93 -2.79 2.81 37.81
C GLY A 93 -1.84 3.95 37.44
N HIS A 94 -0.96 4.35 38.36
CA HIS A 94 0.08 5.34 38.05
C HIS A 94 1.24 4.73 37.27
N GLY A 95 1.78 5.50 36.32
CA GLY A 95 3.01 5.21 35.60
C GLY A 95 4.04 6.32 35.78
N ARG A 96 5.32 5.96 35.90
CA ARG A 96 6.46 6.88 36.00
C ARG A 96 7.54 6.53 34.99
N SER A 97 8.24 7.54 34.49
CA SER A 97 9.41 7.37 33.64
C SER A 97 10.63 7.90 34.38
N GLU A 98 11.61 7.05 34.67
CA GLU A 98 12.85 7.39 35.39
C GLU A 98 14.03 6.68 34.71
N GLY A 99 15.15 7.38 34.50
CA GLY A 99 16.34 6.78 33.87
C GLY A 99 16.13 6.18 32.48
N GLY A 100 15.11 6.62 31.73
CA GLY A 100 14.77 6.08 30.41
C GLY A 100 13.98 4.76 30.43
N ARG A 101 13.46 4.36 31.60
CA ARG A 101 12.60 3.18 31.78
C ARG A 101 11.23 3.56 32.33
N HIS A 102 10.21 2.80 31.98
CA HIS A 102 8.86 2.95 32.51
C HIS A 102 8.58 2.00 33.67
N TYR A 103 7.94 2.55 34.70
CA TYR A 103 7.59 1.86 35.93
C TYR A 103 6.10 1.99 36.23
N LEU A 104 5.52 0.90 36.69
CA LEU A 104 4.16 0.76 37.19
C LEU A 104 4.19 0.88 38.72
N LEU A 105 3.35 1.75 39.28
CA LEU A 105 3.24 1.90 40.74
C LEU A 105 2.24 0.88 41.27
N CYS A 106 2.67 0.13 42.29
CA CYS A 106 1.91 -0.89 43.00
C CYS A 106 1.61 -0.42 44.44
N SER A 107 0.84 -1.16 45.22
CA SER A 107 0.38 -0.70 46.55
C SER A 107 1.52 -0.42 47.55
N ASP A 108 2.67 -1.07 47.37
CA ASP A 108 3.90 -0.90 48.15
C ASP A 108 4.86 0.17 47.62
N SER A 109 4.52 0.83 46.52
CA SER A 109 5.36 1.88 45.93
C SER A 109 5.46 3.11 46.84
N GLN A 110 6.67 3.64 46.95
CA GLN A 110 6.97 4.86 47.71
C GLN A 110 7.28 6.02 46.76
N LYS A 111 6.90 7.23 47.17
CA LYS A 111 7.15 8.44 46.38
C LYS A 111 8.67 8.65 46.19
N ASP A 112 9.07 8.96 44.96
CA ASP A 112 10.47 9.24 44.58
C ASP A 112 11.47 8.10 44.87
N SER A 113 10.99 6.86 45.04
CA SER A 113 11.81 5.67 45.29
C SER A 113 11.56 4.59 44.22
N TRP A 114 12.15 4.80 43.04
CA TRP A 114 12.00 3.90 41.90
C TRP A 114 12.37 2.41 42.14
N PRO A 115 13.23 2.02 43.12
CA PRO A 115 13.42 0.61 43.46
C PRO A 115 12.18 -0.10 44.03
N THR A 116 11.17 0.66 44.47
CA THR A 116 9.89 0.13 44.99
C THR A 116 8.80 0.05 43.92
N TRP A 117 9.11 0.44 42.67
CA TRP A 117 8.16 0.41 41.55
C TRP A 117 8.43 -0.80 40.67
N LEU A 118 7.38 -1.36 40.04
CA LEU A 118 7.52 -2.51 39.14
C LEU A 118 7.91 -2.02 37.75
N ALA A 119 9.02 -2.50 37.18
CA ALA A 119 9.35 -2.17 35.80
C ALA A 119 8.31 -2.80 34.84
N ALA A 120 7.86 -2.07 33.82
CA ALA A 120 6.84 -2.57 32.89
C ALA A 120 7.25 -3.86 32.16
N GLU A 121 8.55 -4.02 31.89
CA GLU A 121 9.09 -5.25 31.29
C GLU A 121 8.94 -6.48 32.20
N ASP A 122 9.00 -6.30 33.53
CA ASP A 122 8.90 -7.40 34.49
C ASP A 122 7.47 -7.91 34.64
N LEU A 123 6.47 -7.08 34.34
CA LEU A 123 5.07 -7.49 34.24
C LEU A 123 4.87 -8.55 33.14
N ALA A 124 5.53 -8.36 32.00
CA ALA A 124 5.34 -9.20 30.81
C ALA A 124 6.42 -10.28 30.63
N ARG A 125 7.53 -10.23 31.39
CA ARG A 125 8.72 -11.07 31.17
C ARG A 125 8.42 -12.56 31.06
N SER A 126 7.69 -13.13 32.03
CA SER A 126 7.38 -14.56 32.03
C SER A 126 6.46 -14.97 30.89
N LEU A 127 5.53 -14.09 30.47
CA LEU A 127 4.65 -14.33 29.33
C LEU A 127 5.41 -14.27 28.01
N VAL A 128 6.32 -13.29 27.87
CA VAL A 128 7.19 -13.12 26.71
C VAL A 128 8.11 -14.33 26.52
N GLN A 129 8.56 -14.95 27.62
CA GLN A 129 9.39 -16.16 27.61
C GLN A 129 8.59 -17.46 27.39
N SER A 130 7.26 -17.40 27.48
CA SER A 130 6.40 -18.57 27.30
C SER A 130 6.12 -18.85 25.82
N PRO A 131 5.62 -20.06 25.48
CA PRO A 131 5.25 -20.43 24.10
C PRO A 131 3.89 -19.87 23.65
N VAL A 132 3.36 -18.84 24.33
CA VAL A 132 2.04 -18.27 24.03
C VAL A 132 1.98 -17.73 22.60
N GLY A 133 0.96 -18.15 21.85
CA GLY A 133 0.77 -17.73 20.46
C GLY A 133 0.29 -16.30 20.29
N HIS A 134 -0.59 -15.84 21.18
CA HIS A 134 -1.21 -14.52 21.07
C HIS A 134 -1.18 -13.78 22.42
N LEU A 135 -0.36 -12.72 22.52
CA LEU A 135 -0.23 -11.88 23.71
C LEU A 135 -0.60 -10.43 23.42
N LEU A 136 -1.54 -9.88 24.19
CA LEU A 136 -1.88 -8.46 24.19
C LEU A 136 -1.64 -7.85 25.58
N VAL A 137 -0.78 -6.84 25.68
CA VAL A 137 -0.59 -6.08 26.92
C VAL A 137 -1.18 -4.68 26.77
N MET A 138 -2.17 -4.36 27.59
CA MET A 138 -2.84 -3.07 27.65
C MET A 138 -2.40 -2.33 28.91
N LEU A 139 -1.73 -1.19 28.74
CA LEU A 139 -1.25 -0.35 29.84
C LEU A 139 -2.07 0.94 29.92
N ASP A 140 -2.88 1.05 30.97
CA ASP A 140 -3.71 2.22 31.30
C ASP A 140 -3.06 3.03 32.43
N THR A 141 -1.93 3.63 32.08
CA THR A 141 -1.08 4.38 33.02
C THR A 141 -0.50 5.64 32.36
N CYS A 142 -0.05 6.59 33.16
CA CYS A 142 0.71 7.74 32.66
C CYS A 142 1.98 7.27 31.92
N PHE A 143 2.29 7.91 30.79
CA PHE A 143 3.47 7.60 29.97
C PHE A 143 3.52 6.16 29.43
N ALA A 144 2.37 5.48 29.33
CA ALA A 144 2.25 4.05 29.00
C ALA A 144 3.00 3.61 27.73
N LEU A 145 3.15 4.48 26.72
CA LEU A 145 3.92 4.16 25.52
C LEU A 145 5.37 3.77 25.85
N GLY A 146 5.98 4.41 26.86
CA GLY A 146 7.32 4.03 27.34
C GLY A 146 7.39 2.58 27.82
N GLY A 147 6.39 2.13 28.58
CA GLY A 147 6.28 0.75 29.06
C GLY A 147 6.12 -0.25 27.93
N THR A 148 5.28 0.06 26.93
CA THR A 148 5.14 -0.81 25.75
C THR A 148 6.43 -0.91 24.92
N VAL A 149 7.22 0.17 24.84
CA VAL A 149 8.54 0.17 24.18
C VAL A 149 9.53 -0.70 24.95
N ASP A 150 9.55 -0.63 26.29
CA ASP A 150 10.43 -1.46 27.11
C ASP A 150 10.09 -2.96 27.00
N ILE A 151 8.80 -3.32 27.05
CA ILE A 151 8.36 -4.70 26.80
C ILE A 151 8.73 -5.14 25.37
N SER A 152 8.67 -4.23 24.40
CA SER A 152 9.02 -4.56 23.02
C SER A 152 10.50 -4.84 22.83
N ARG A 153 11.36 -4.06 23.49
CA ARG A 153 12.80 -4.29 23.52
C ARG A 153 13.14 -5.63 24.18
N LEU A 154 12.44 -5.97 25.27
CA LEU A 154 12.59 -7.26 25.93
C LEU A 154 12.21 -8.42 24.99
N ALA A 155 11.08 -8.32 24.28
CA ALA A 155 10.65 -9.36 23.35
C ALA A 155 11.65 -9.55 22.19
N LEU A 156 12.15 -8.46 21.60
CA LEU A 156 13.20 -8.54 20.56
C LEU A 156 14.50 -9.16 21.08
N ALA A 157 14.91 -8.83 22.30
CA ALA A 157 16.11 -9.40 22.91
C ALA A 157 15.98 -10.91 23.24
N LEU A 158 14.75 -11.41 23.34
CA LEU A 158 14.43 -12.80 23.64
C LEU A 158 13.94 -13.61 22.43
N ALA A 159 13.90 -12.99 21.23
CA ALA A 159 13.40 -13.62 20.01
C ALA A 159 14.19 -14.88 19.60
N ASP A 160 15.46 -15.00 20.00
CA ASP A 160 16.30 -16.18 19.72
C ASP A 160 15.89 -17.44 20.51
N ILE A 161 15.02 -17.31 21.54
CA ILE A 161 14.66 -18.42 22.44
C ILE A 161 13.53 -19.28 21.85
N HIS A 162 12.63 -18.69 21.05
CA HIS A 162 11.50 -19.38 20.41
C HIS A 162 11.42 -19.00 18.92
N PRO A 163 11.79 -19.89 17.98
CA PRO A 163 11.79 -19.59 16.54
C PRO A 163 10.38 -19.60 15.90
N GLU A 164 9.34 -19.94 16.66
CA GLU A 164 7.95 -19.96 16.23
C GLU A 164 7.34 -18.55 16.35
N ARG A 165 6.59 -18.11 15.33
CA ARG A 165 6.02 -16.75 15.27
C ARG A 165 4.97 -16.56 16.36
N ALA A 166 5.17 -15.63 17.28
CA ALA A 166 4.20 -15.30 18.32
C ALA A 166 3.60 -13.91 18.08
N ASN A 167 2.27 -13.81 17.97
CA ASN A 167 1.58 -12.53 17.79
C ASN A 167 1.60 -11.72 19.09
N ARG A 168 2.40 -10.66 19.12
CA ARG A 168 2.63 -9.83 20.31
C ARG A 168 2.25 -8.39 20.04
N TRP A 169 1.23 -7.95 20.76
CA TRP A 169 0.64 -6.62 20.63
C TRP A 169 0.66 -5.87 21.95
N HIS A 170 0.88 -4.57 21.87
CA HIS A 170 0.89 -3.69 23.03
C HIS A 170 0.01 -2.47 22.77
N LEU A 171 -0.92 -2.18 23.68
CA LEU A 171 -1.82 -1.04 23.62
C LEU A 171 -1.58 -0.11 24.80
N ALA A 172 -0.96 1.03 24.55
CA ALA A 172 -0.75 2.08 25.54
C ALA A 172 -1.91 3.06 25.52
N ALA A 173 -2.45 3.42 26.69
CA ALA A 173 -3.52 4.40 26.78
C ALA A 173 -3.05 5.86 26.59
N ALA A 174 -1.75 6.15 26.79
CA ALA A 174 -1.16 7.49 26.70
C ALA A 174 0.25 7.46 26.06
N ARG A 175 0.64 8.55 25.37
CA ARG A 175 2.01 8.72 24.81
C ARG A 175 3.06 8.95 25.90
N THR A 176 4.34 8.92 25.53
CA THR A 176 5.50 9.11 26.44
C THR A 176 5.54 10.46 27.14
N THR A 177 4.77 11.45 26.68
CA THR A 177 4.69 12.80 27.24
C THR A 177 3.32 13.11 27.84
N GLU A 178 2.39 12.16 27.84
CA GLU A 178 0.99 12.37 28.21
C GLU A 178 0.62 11.59 29.48
N THR A 179 -0.39 12.09 30.19
CA THR A 179 -0.95 11.45 31.39
C THR A 179 -2.25 10.74 31.05
N ALA A 180 -2.42 9.50 31.51
CA ALA A 180 -3.71 8.81 31.39
C ALA A 180 -4.74 9.45 32.33
N LYS A 181 -5.98 9.56 31.86
CA LYS A 181 -7.14 10.07 32.61
C LYS A 181 -7.97 8.89 33.10
N GLU A 182 -8.36 8.95 34.37
CA GLU A 182 -9.17 7.94 35.03
C GLU A 182 -10.50 7.69 34.29
N ASN A 183 -10.90 6.42 34.14
CA ASN A 183 -12.07 5.93 33.40
C ASN A 183 -12.08 6.16 31.88
N LEU A 184 -11.27 7.08 31.35
CA LEU A 184 -11.40 7.52 29.96
C LEU A 184 -11.11 6.40 28.94
N PHE A 185 -10.06 5.61 29.18
CA PHE A 185 -9.69 4.50 28.30
C PHE A 185 -10.74 3.37 28.32
N VAL A 186 -11.26 3.03 29.50
CA VAL A 186 -12.27 1.98 29.66
C VAL A 186 -13.66 2.44 29.20
N ASP A 187 -13.99 3.72 29.32
CA ASP A 187 -15.18 4.32 28.69
C ASP A 187 -15.11 4.16 27.17
N ALA A 188 -13.96 4.46 26.57
CA ALA A 188 -13.75 4.30 25.15
C ALA A 188 -13.83 2.82 24.70
N LEU A 189 -13.29 1.89 25.48
CA LEU A 189 -13.45 0.44 25.26
C LEU A 189 -14.92 -0.02 25.42
N SER A 190 -15.64 0.53 26.38
CA SER A 190 -17.06 0.19 26.58
C SER A 190 -17.90 0.66 25.39
N GLU A 191 -17.67 1.89 24.91
CA GLU A 191 -18.33 2.45 23.72
C GLU A 191 -17.95 1.67 22.45
N LEU A 192 -16.69 1.24 22.34
CA LEU A 192 -16.20 0.38 21.26
C LEU A 192 -17.07 -0.88 21.10
N PHE A 193 -17.33 -1.58 22.21
CA PHE A 193 -18.10 -2.82 22.22
C PHE A 193 -19.61 -2.63 22.24
N ALA A 194 -20.12 -1.50 22.75
CA ALA A 194 -21.55 -1.20 22.79
C ALA A 194 -22.12 -0.73 21.44
N GLN A 195 -21.31 -0.06 20.62
CA GLN A 195 -21.72 0.40 19.28
C GLN A 195 -20.80 -0.14 18.18
N PRO A 196 -20.89 -1.41 17.79
CA PRO A 196 -20.00 -1.94 16.77
C PRO A 196 -20.42 -1.40 15.39
N ARG A 197 -19.54 -0.59 14.80
CA ARG A 197 -19.68 -0.16 13.39
C ARG A 197 -19.30 -1.26 12.40
N LEU A 198 -18.86 -2.41 12.90
CA LEU A 198 -18.52 -3.60 12.13
C LEU A 198 -19.81 -4.31 11.71
N GLY A 199 -19.88 -4.78 10.47
CA GLY A 199 -20.97 -5.63 10.01
C GLY A 199 -21.02 -6.96 10.77
N ALA A 200 -21.98 -7.81 10.42
CA ALA A 200 -22.11 -9.15 11.01
C ALA A 200 -21.04 -10.15 10.51
N THR A 201 -20.17 -9.75 9.60
CA THR A 201 -19.20 -10.64 8.93
C THR A 201 -17.92 -10.89 9.74
N PRO A 202 -17.15 -9.88 10.22
CA PRO A 202 -15.89 -10.13 10.89
C PRO A 202 -16.09 -10.78 12.26
N ARG A 203 -15.33 -11.84 12.54
CA ARG A 203 -15.37 -12.56 13.83
C ARG A 203 -14.67 -11.80 14.95
N TYR A 204 -13.65 -11.00 14.63
CA TYR A 204 -12.86 -10.23 15.59
C TYR A 204 -12.87 -8.73 15.25
N ILE A 205 -12.78 -7.88 16.27
CA ILE A 205 -12.56 -6.44 16.15
C ILE A 205 -11.06 -6.21 16.09
N GLY A 206 -10.56 -5.67 14.98
CA GLY A 206 -9.14 -5.53 14.82
C GLY A 206 -8.50 -4.52 15.79
N LEU A 207 -7.29 -4.78 16.28
CA LEU A 207 -6.64 -3.93 17.31
C LEU A 207 -6.34 -2.52 16.81
N GLY A 208 -6.00 -2.38 15.53
CA GLY A 208 -5.83 -1.07 14.89
C GLY A 208 -7.12 -0.25 14.89
N GLU A 209 -8.25 -0.90 14.60
CA GLU A 209 -9.58 -0.27 14.63
C GLU A 209 -10.01 0.08 16.06
N ALA A 210 -9.77 -0.83 17.02
CA ALA A 210 -10.01 -0.57 18.43
C ALA A 210 -9.24 0.68 18.92
N THR A 211 -7.95 0.77 18.61
CA THR A 211 -7.09 1.91 18.98
C THR A 211 -7.56 3.20 18.33
N ARG A 212 -7.97 3.15 17.07
CA ARG A 212 -8.52 4.30 16.35
C ARG A 212 -9.81 4.80 16.98
N ARG A 213 -10.75 3.91 17.30
CA ARG A 213 -12.02 4.26 17.96
C ARG A 213 -11.82 4.79 19.37
N ILE A 214 -10.84 4.28 20.10
CA ILE A 214 -10.44 4.82 21.39
C ILE A 214 -9.97 6.28 21.23
N ASN A 215 -9.14 6.57 20.23
CA ASN A 215 -8.68 7.93 19.94
C ASN A 215 -9.78 8.86 19.40
N ASP A 216 -10.74 8.36 18.62
CA ASP A 216 -11.94 9.12 18.22
C ASP A 216 -12.73 9.55 19.47
N TYR A 217 -12.94 8.61 20.40
CA TYR A 217 -13.61 8.88 21.67
C TYR A 217 -12.84 9.92 22.50
N PHE A 218 -11.52 9.80 22.59
CA PHE A 218 -10.67 10.79 23.26
C PHE A 218 -10.79 12.17 22.62
N THR A 219 -10.78 12.24 21.30
CA THR A 219 -10.91 13.51 20.56
C THR A 219 -12.26 14.17 20.81
N LEU A 220 -13.34 13.38 20.88
CA LEU A 220 -14.68 13.89 21.11
C LEU A 220 -14.90 14.40 22.55
N HIS A 221 -14.34 13.69 23.54
CA HIS A 221 -14.62 13.96 24.96
C HIS A 221 -13.53 14.79 25.67
N ARG A 222 -12.26 14.65 25.24
CA ARG A 222 -11.06 15.27 25.83
C ARG A 222 -9.99 15.60 24.76
N PRO A 223 -10.29 16.50 23.80
CA PRO A 223 -9.41 16.78 22.67
C PRO A 223 -8.02 17.27 23.11
N GLY A 224 -6.97 16.58 22.66
CA GLY A 224 -5.57 16.96 22.87
C GLY A 224 -4.99 16.59 24.24
N GLU A 225 -5.74 15.90 25.11
CA GLU A 225 -5.26 15.55 26.46
C GLU A 225 -4.58 14.17 26.55
N GLN A 226 -4.99 13.21 25.72
CA GLN A 226 -4.50 11.83 25.77
C GLN A 226 -4.67 11.15 24.41
N GLN A 227 -3.71 10.31 24.02
CA GLN A 227 -3.82 9.43 22.86
C GLN A 227 -3.33 8.02 23.12
N ALA A 228 -4.14 7.05 22.70
CA ALA A 228 -3.79 5.64 22.70
C ALA A 228 -2.84 5.30 21.53
N ARG A 229 -1.93 4.37 21.75
CA ARG A 229 -0.95 3.90 20.77
C ARG A 229 -0.85 2.38 20.77
N LEU A 230 -0.83 1.82 19.57
CA LEU A 230 -0.69 0.40 19.32
C LEU A 230 0.71 0.12 18.75
N THR A 231 1.37 -0.91 19.28
CA THR A 231 2.69 -1.37 18.83
C THR A 231 2.62 -2.87 18.60
N ALA A 232 3.20 -3.35 17.49
CA ALA A 232 3.36 -4.76 17.16
C ALA A 232 4.85 -5.07 16.96
N ILE A 233 5.26 -6.30 17.29
CA ILE A 233 6.66 -6.76 17.19
C ILE A 233 6.77 -7.89 16.17
N GLU A 234 5.85 -8.83 16.28
CA GLU A 234 5.64 -9.98 15.41
C GLU A 234 4.12 -10.06 15.25
N ALA A 235 3.62 -9.77 14.05
CA ALA A 235 2.19 -9.84 13.74
C ALA A 235 2.03 -10.47 12.36
N ASP A 236 1.34 -11.60 12.31
CA ASP A 236 0.94 -12.28 11.07
C ASP A 236 -0.34 -11.66 10.44
N GLY A 237 -0.86 -10.59 11.04
CA GLY A 237 -2.11 -9.94 10.65
C GLY A 237 -3.37 -10.51 11.32
N HIS A 238 -3.24 -11.55 12.16
CA HIS A 238 -4.32 -12.15 12.94
C HIS A 238 -4.38 -11.55 14.35
N ASP A 239 -5.51 -10.92 14.71
CA ASP A 239 -5.73 -10.27 16.01
C ASP A 239 -6.93 -10.87 16.78
N PRO A 240 -6.81 -12.10 17.31
CA PRO A 240 -7.92 -12.84 17.91
C PRO A 240 -8.32 -12.34 19.31
N TYR A 241 -8.10 -11.07 19.65
CA TYR A 241 -8.23 -10.54 21.01
C TYR A 241 -9.64 -10.08 21.36
N PHE A 242 -10.30 -9.37 20.47
CA PHE A 242 -11.63 -8.82 20.73
C PHE A 242 -12.64 -9.51 19.82
N LEU A 243 -13.53 -10.34 20.38
CA LEU A 243 -14.60 -10.93 19.58
C LEU A 243 -15.61 -9.86 19.17
N ASN A 244 -16.07 -9.92 17.92
CA ASN A 244 -17.17 -9.07 17.46
C ASN A 244 -18.50 -9.63 17.99
N PRO A 245 -19.21 -8.93 18.89
CA PRO A 245 -20.45 -9.43 19.48
C PRO A 245 -21.61 -9.53 18.47
N HIS A 246 -21.49 -8.96 17.26
CA HIS A 246 -22.51 -9.05 16.21
C HIS A 246 -22.18 -10.02 15.07
N HIS A 247 -21.12 -10.84 15.22
CA HIS A 247 -20.76 -11.81 14.20
C HIS A 247 -21.88 -12.86 13.97
N VAL A 248 -22.30 -13.03 12.71
CA VAL A 248 -23.25 -14.05 12.26
C VAL A 248 -22.51 -15.07 11.38
N PRO A 249 -22.33 -16.31 11.86
CA PRO A 249 -21.68 -17.36 11.07
C PRO A 249 -22.46 -17.67 9.78
N GLY A 250 -21.76 -17.74 8.63
CA GLY A 250 -22.33 -18.23 7.37
C GLY A 250 -22.95 -17.19 6.43
N LEU A 251 -22.60 -15.90 6.56
CA LEU A 251 -22.95 -14.87 5.56
C LEU A 251 -22.18 -15.09 4.23
N PRO A 252 -22.76 -14.79 3.04
CA PRO A 252 -22.11 -15.00 1.75
C PRO A 252 -20.84 -14.16 1.55
N THR A 253 -19.81 -14.75 0.94
CA THR A 253 -18.53 -14.13 0.53
C THR A 253 -18.67 -13.01 -0.52
N ASP A 254 -19.84 -12.84 -1.13
CA ASP A 254 -20.11 -11.75 -2.08
C ASP A 254 -20.25 -10.37 -1.41
N GLY A 255 -20.40 -10.31 -0.08
CA GLY A 255 -20.47 -9.05 0.66
C GLY A 255 -19.09 -8.51 1.03
N ILE A 256 -18.68 -7.39 0.44
CA ILE A 256 -17.52 -6.63 0.93
C ILE A 256 -17.96 -5.91 2.20
N ASP A 257 -17.26 -6.13 3.33
CA ASP A 257 -17.56 -5.50 4.61
C ASP A 257 -17.57 -3.97 4.47
N LEU A 258 -18.71 -3.35 4.81
CA LEU A 258 -18.85 -1.89 4.83
C LEU A 258 -17.85 -1.24 5.78
N ALA A 259 -17.40 -1.93 6.84
CA ALA A 259 -16.38 -1.44 7.74
C ALA A 259 -14.97 -1.55 7.17
N ALA A 260 -14.65 -2.60 6.40
CA ALA A 260 -13.41 -2.69 5.61
C ALA A 260 -13.35 -1.57 4.55
N ILE A 261 -14.45 -1.33 3.82
CA ILE A 261 -14.60 -0.19 2.91
C ILE A 261 -14.42 1.14 3.65
N ALA A 262 -15.06 1.31 4.81
CA ALA A 262 -14.94 2.52 5.61
C ALA A 262 -13.51 2.71 6.16
N THR A 263 -12.78 1.64 6.44
CA THR A 263 -11.40 1.68 6.93
C THR A 263 -10.44 2.11 5.83
N LEU A 264 -10.57 1.53 4.63
CA LEU A 264 -9.83 1.94 3.44
C LEU A 264 -10.13 3.40 3.07
N ARG A 265 -11.41 3.80 3.08
CA ARG A 265 -11.83 5.19 2.87
C ARG A 265 -11.28 6.14 3.94
N ARG A 266 -11.25 5.74 5.22
CA ARG A 266 -10.66 6.54 6.32
C ARG A 266 -9.15 6.69 6.17
N ARG A 267 -8.43 5.64 5.77
CA ARG A 267 -6.99 5.71 5.48
C ARG A 267 -6.67 6.77 4.42
N HIS A 268 -7.54 6.93 3.42
CA HIS A 268 -7.41 7.95 2.39
C HIS A 268 -8.25 9.21 2.64
N SER A 269 -8.90 9.36 3.80
CA SER A 269 -9.78 10.50 4.10
C SER A 269 -9.03 11.83 4.18
N GLY A 270 -7.79 11.82 4.68
CA GLY A 270 -6.90 12.98 4.63
C GLY A 270 -6.48 13.37 3.22
N HIS A 271 -6.61 12.47 2.24
CA HIS A 271 -6.34 12.77 0.82
C HIS A 271 -7.58 13.28 0.09
N PHE A 272 -8.69 12.54 0.13
CA PHE A 272 -9.90 12.89 -0.63
C PHE A 272 -10.78 13.93 0.07
N GLY A 273 -10.88 13.91 1.40
CA GLY A 273 -11.80 14.73 2.17
C GLY A 273 -11.56 16.24 2.04
N PRO A 274 -10.32 16.75 2.24
CA PRO A 274 -10.00 18.15 2.02
C PRO A 274 -10.17 18.55 0.55
N ARG A 275 -9.70 17.68 -0.37
CA ARG A 275 -9.72 17.96 -1.80
C ARG A 275 -11.12 18.03 -2.38
N SER A 276 -12.06 17.18 -1.93
CA SER A 276 -13.45 17.25 -2.40
C SER A 276 -14.16 18.53 -2.00
N ARG A 277 -13.67 19.22 -0.97
CA ARG A 277 -14.11 20.56 -0.56
C ARG A 277 -13.32 21.70 -1.21
N GLY A 278 -12.27 21.39 -1.97
CA GLY A 278 -11.38 22.41 -2.54
C GLY A 278 -10.44 23.06 -1.51
N VAL A 279 -10.42 22.56 -0.28
CA VAL A 279 -9.54 23.02 0.79
C VAL A 279 -8.26 22.19 0.82
N GLU A 280 -7.29 22.61 1.63
CA GLU A 280 -5.97 22.01 1.69
C GLU A 280 -5.84 20.99 2.82
N HIS A 281 -6.39 21.29 4.00
CA HIS A 281 -6.26 20.46 5.19
C HIS A 281 -7.63 20.02 5.72
N THR A 282 -7.66 18.87 6.40
CA THR A 282 -8.88 18.33 7.01
C THR A 282 -9.49 19.30 8.03
N GLY A 283 -8.63 20.05 8.74
CA GLY A 283 -9.05 21.06 9.72
C GLY A 283 -9.49 22.40 9.14
N GLU A 284 -9.34 22.64 7.83
CA GLU A 284 -9.83 23.88 7.21
C GLU A 284 -11.36 23.81 7.05
N HIS A 285 -12.03 24.92 7.36
CA HIS A 285 -13.48 25.06 7.20
C HIS A 285 -13.86 25.42 5.76
N GLY A 286 -15.13 25.19 5.41
CA GLY A 286 -15.68 25.52 4.08
C GLY A 286 -15.64 24.40 3.05
N ASP A 287 -16.50 24.56 2.04
CA ASP A 287 -16.70 23.72 0.86
C ASP A 287 -16.77 24.63 -0.39
N TYR A 288 -15.64 24.76 -1.08
CA TYR A 288 -15.44 25.70 -2.17
C TYR A 288 -15.41 25.04 -3.55
N PHE A 289 -15.04 23.77 -3.65
CA PHE A 289 -14.86 23.09 -4.95
C PHE A 289 -16.16 23.02 -5.72
N THR A 290 -16.21 23.68 -6.88
CA THR A 290 -17.40 23.80 -7.74
C THR A 290 -17.05 23.47 -9.19
N GLY A 291 -18.07 23.10 -9.97
CA GLY A 291 -17.92 22.75 -11.39
C GLY A 291 -17.65 21.25 -11.61
N ARG A 292 -17.21 20.87 -12.81
CA ARG A 292 -17.00 19.46 -13.23
C ARG A 292 -18.26 18.58 -13.21
N ALA A 293 -19.45 19.19 -13.19
CA ALA A 293 -20.74 18.49 -13.08
C ALA A 293 -20.97 17.45 -14.20
N HIS A 294 -20.49 17.73 -15.43
CA HIS A 294 -20.60 16.77 -16.54
C HIS A 294 -19.79 15.49 -16.27
N ALA A 295 -18.51 15.63 -15.89
CA ALA A 295 -17.64 14.51 -15.55
C ALA A 295 -18.19 13.72 -14.35
N LEU A 296 -18.71 14.41 -13.33
CA LEU A 296 -19.29 13.78 -12.14
C LEU A 296 -20.53 12.95 -12.50
N ARG A 297 -21.42 13.47 -13.35
CA ARG A 297 -22.61 12.74 -13.83
C ARG A 297 -22.24 11.50 -14.64
N GLU A 298 -21.24 11.61 -15.51
CA GLU A 298 -20.78 10.48 -16.31
C GLU A 298 -20.20 9.36 -15.43
N LEU A 299 -19.35 9.71 -14.46
CA LEU A 299 -18.80 8.74 -13.50
C LEU A 299 -19.89 8.12 -12.62
N ALA A 300 -20.86 8.91 -12.13
CA ALA A 300 -21.98 8.40 -11.35
C ALA A 300 -22.89 7.45 -12.15
N ALA A 301 -23.12 7.76 -13.44
CA ALA A 301 -23.86 6.89 -14.35
C ALA A 301 -23.11 5.58 -14.60
N PHE A 302 -21.79 5.64 -14.80
CA PHE A 302 -20.94 4.45 -14.94
C PHE A 302 -21.02 3.53 -13.72
N LEU A 303 -20.97 4.08 -12.51
CA LEU A 303 -21.14 3.30 -11.27
C LEU A 303 -22.50 2.60 -11.18
N SER A 304 -23.53 3.14 -11.82
CA SER A 304 -24.90 2.59 -11.80
C SER A 304 -25.19 1.57 -12.91
N THR A 305 -24.20 1.24 -13.74
CA THR A 305 -24.38 0.28 -14.85
C THR A 305 -24.48 -1.17 -14.34
N SER A 306 -25.44 -1.95 -14.85
CA SER A 306 -25.57 -3.37 -14.52
C SER A 306 -24.46 -4.23 -15.15
N THR A 307 -24.15 -5.38 -14.55
CA THR A 307 -23.09 -6.32 -15.03
C THR A 307 -23.27 -6.71 -16.50
N GLY A 308 -24.50 -6.93 -16.97
CA GLY A 308 -24.79 -7.29 -18.36
C GLY A 308 -24.67 -6.15 -19.37
N ALA A 309 -24.67 -4.90 -18.91
CA ALA A 309 -24.52 -3.70 -19.75
C ALA A 309 -23.13 -3.05 -19.63
N HIS A 310 -22.22 -3.66 -18.87
CA HIS A 310 -20.86 -3.15 -18.66
C HIS A 310 -20.01 -3.28 -19.93
N ASP A 311 -19.31 -2.23 -20.32
CA ASP A 311 -18.52 -2.16 -21.54
C ASP A 311 -17.09 -2.73 -21.40
N ARG A 312 -16.73 -3.24 -20.21
CA ARG A 312 -15.39 -3.75 -19.87
C ARG A 312 -14.28 -2.74 -20.15
N LYS A 313 -14.57 -1.45 -19.91
CA LYS A 313 -13.59 -0.37 -20.04
C LYS A 313 -13.45 0.42 -18.75
N ALA A 314 -12.21 0.64 -18.32
CA ALA A 314 -11.92 1.54 -17.21
C ALA A 314 -12.27 2.99 -17.57
N ARG A 315 -12.81 3.76 -16.62
CA ARG A 315 -12.96 5.21 -16.75
C ARG A 315 -11.68 5.90 -16.27
N VAL A 316 -10.98 6.56 -17.18
CA VAL A 316 -9.69 7.21 -16.88
C VAL A 316 -9.90 8.71 -16.82
N VAL A 317 -9.84 9.27 -15.62
CA VAL A 317 -9.90 10.72 -15.38
C VAL A 317 -8.51 11.30 -15.53
N THR A 318 -8.32 12.13 -16.55
CA THR A 318 -7.04 12.76 -16.85
C THR A 318 -7.13 14.28 -16.97
N GLY A 319 -5.99 14.94 -17.01
CA GLY A 319 -5.88 16.39 -17.12
C GLY A 319 -4.58 16.90 -16.51
N ASP A 320 -4.29 18.17 -16.74
CA ASP A 320 -3.08 18.85 -16.34
C ASP A 320 -2.96 18.95 -14.80
N PRO A 321 -1.77 19.23 -14.25
CA PRO A 321 -1.59 19.44 -12.83
C PRO A 321 -2.55 20.51 -12.27
N GLY A 322 -3.29 20.15 -11.23
CA GLY A 322 -4.26 21.06 -10.60
C GLY A 322 -5.61 21.20 -11.32
N SER A 323 -5.89 20.41 -12.37
CA SER A 323 -7.20 20.37 -13.07
C SER A 323 -8.40 19.96 -12.20
N GLY A 324 -8.15 19.37 -11.03
CA GLY A 324 -9.19 18.95 -10.08
C GLY A 324 -9.49 17.45 -10.06
N LYS A 325 -8.65 16.59 -10.66
CA LYS A 325 -8.84 15.12 -10.67
C LYS A 325 -9.20 14.53 -9.31
N SER A 326 -8.33 14.69 -8.32
CA SER A 326 -8.55 14.16 -6.96
C SER A 326 -9.75 14.79 -6.25
N ALA A 327 -10.10 16.03 -6.58
CA ALA A 327 -11.27 16.71 -6.02
C ALA A 327 -12.58 16.15 -6.62
N LEU A 328 -12.61 15.91 -7.93
CA LEU A 328 -13.71 15.25 -8.63
C LEU A 328 -13.91 13.82 -8.11
N LEU A 329 -12.82 13.03 -7.99
CA LEU A 329 -12.90 11.69 -7.42
C LEU A 329 -13.37 11.72 -5.97
N GLY A 330 -12.90 12.68 -5.16
CA GLY A 330 -13.40 12.87 -3.80
C GLY A 330 -14.90 13.21 -3.74
N ARG A 331 -15.40 14.05 -4.65
CA ARG A 331 -16.85 14.34 -4.79
C ARG A 331 -17.64 13.10 -5.18
N LEU A 332 -17.10 12.26 -6.07
CA LEU A 332 -17.71 10.99 -6.42
C LEU A 332 -17.78 10.05 -5.21
N LEU A 333 -16.73 10.01 -4.38
CA LEU A 333 -16.74 9.21 -3.15
C LEU A 333 -17.78 9.71 -2.15
N ASP A 334 -17.91 11.03 -1.99
CA ASP A 334 -18.95 11.64 -1.15
C ASP A 334 -20.38 11.26 -1.63
N LEU A 335 -20.60 11.09 -2.94
CA LEU A 335 -21.87 10.61 -3.53
C LEU A 335 -22.16 9.14 -3.22
N THR A 336 -21.13 8.31 -3.07
CA THR A 336 -21.24 6.87 -2.79
C THR A 336 -21.31 6.55 -1.30
N ASP A 337 -21.20 7.56 -0.43
CA ASP A 337 -21.26 7.41 1.02
C ASP A 337 -22.65 7.79 1.54
N PRO A 338 -23.45 6.83 2.04
CA PRO A 338 -24.81 7.09 2.52
C PRO A 338 -24.84 7.99 3.77
N ASP A 339 -23.76 8.00 4.57
CA ASP A 339 -23.65 8.77 5.81
C ASP A 339 -23.01 10.15 5.58
N SER A 340 -22.64 10.49 4.34
CA SER A 340 -22.04 11.78 4.01
C SER A 340 -23.04 12.91 4.30
N PRO A 341 -22.76 13.81 5.28
CA PRO A 341 -23.68 14.86 5.71
C PRO A 341 -23.77 16.02 4.69
N ARG A 342 -23.22 15.86 3.49
CA ARG A 342 -22.94 16.96 2.56
C ARG A 342 -24.15 17.28 1.68
N THR A 343 -24.81 18.39 2.00
CA THR A 343 -25.98 18.96 1.31
C THR A 343 -25.64 19.66 -0.02
N THR A 344 -24.37 19.99 -0.28
CA THR A 344 -23.91 20.69 -1.50
C THR A 344 -23.79 19.79 -2.72
N VAL A 345 -23.71 18.46 -2.53
CA VAL A 345 -23.57 17.48 -3.62
C VAL A 345 -24.80 17.48 -4.54
N GLU A 346 -25.97 17.85 -4.01
CA GLU A 346 -27.20 18.03 -4.79
C GLU A 346 -27.19 19.32 -5.64
N ALA A 347 -26.43 20.34 -5.24
CA ALA A 347 -26.31 21.62 -5.95
C ALA A 347 -25.47 21.50 -7.25
N ASP A 348 -24.56 20.52 -7.31
CA ASP A 348 -23.76 20.20 -8.50
C ASP A 348 -24.51 19.30 -9.51
N GLY A 349 -25.80 18.99 -9.26
CA GLY A 349 -26.68 18.29 -10.19
C GLY A 349 -26.33 16.81 -10.44
N GLY A 350 -25.65 16.16 -9.50
CA GLY A 350 -25.32 14.74 -9.55
C GLY A 350 -26.40 13.85 -8.92
N THR A 351 -26.92 12.89 -9.68
CA THR A 351 -27.74 11.79 -9.11
C THR A 351 -26.85 10.84 -8.31
N ARG A 352 -27.24 10.50 -7.09
CA ARG A 352 -26.56 9.47 -6.29
C ARG A 352 -26.53 8.14 -7.06
N PRO A 353 -25.35 7.49 -7.20
CA PRO A 353 -25.27 6.17 -7.81
C PRO A 353 -26.12 5.14 -7.05
N SER A 354 -26.57 4.08 -7.73
CA SER A 354 -27.12 2.91 -7.03
C SER A 354 -26.09 2.36 -6.04
N ALA A 355 -26.54 1.77 -4.92
CA ALA A 355 -25.66 1.26 -3.86
C ALA A 355 -24.61 0.27 -4.41
N VAL A 356 -23.40 0.76 -4.67
CA VAL A 356 -22.25 -0.01 -5.13
C VAL A 356 -21.11 0.19 -4.14
N SER A 357 -20.63 -0.93 -3.58
CA SER A 357 -19.45 -0.96 -2.72
C SER A 357 -18.27 -0.34 -3.46
N THR A 358 -17.66 0.72 -2.91
CA THR A 358 -16.57 1.44 -3.56
C THR A 358 -15.28 1.32 -2.76
N LEU A 359 -14.32 0.59 -3.32
CA LEU A 359 -12.94 0.45 -2.88
C LEU A 359 -12.13 1.64 -3.40
N VAL A 360 -11.27 2.21 -2.55
CA VAL A 360 -10.50 3.41 -2.86
C VAL A 360 -9.03 3.15 -2.61
N LEU A 361 -8.22 3.36 -3.63
CA LEU A 361 -6.77 3.17 -3.61
C LEU A 361 -6.09 4.49 -3.95
N HIS A 362 -5.04 4.83 -3.21
CA HIS A 362 -4.20 5.98 -3.52
C HIS A 362 -2.81 5.51 -3.93
N ALA A 363 -2.48 5.68 -5.20
CA ALA A 363 -1.26 5.14 -5.79
C ALA A 363 -0.02 6.03 -5.57
N ARG A 364 -0.16 7.23 -4.98
CA ARG A 364 0.96 8.16 -4.77
C ARG A 364 2.03 7.53 -3.89
N ARG A 365 3.23 7.37 -4.43
CA ARG A 365 4.37 6.66 -3.82
C ARG A 365 4.10 5.20 -3.45
N ALA A 366 2.92 4.70 -3.79
CA ALA A 366 2.57 3.31 -3.58
C ALA A 366 3.29 2.45 -4.61
N VAL A 367 3.55 1.23 -4.22
CA VAL A 367 4.01 0.19 -5.11
C VAL A 367 2.91 -0.83 -5.35
N LEU A 368 3.04 -1.67 -6.38
CA LEU A 368 2.01 -2.66 -6.72
C LEU A 368 1.60 -3.53 -5.51
N GLY A 369 2.58 -3.99 -4.73
CA GLY A 369 2.32 -4.79 -3.54
C GLY A 369 1.48 -4.07 -2.48
N ASP A 370 1.63 -2.75 -2.31
CA ASP A 370 0.83 -1.98 -1.36
C ASP A 370 -0.64 -1.97 -1.79
N LEU A 371 -0.90 -1.75 -3.09
CA LEU A 371 -2.26 -1.72 -3.62
C LEU A 371 -2.91 -3.10 -3.61
N VAL A 372 -2.14 -4.16 -3.87
CA VAL A 372 -2.59 -5.55 -3.78
C VAL A 372 -2.95 -5.89 -2.33
N ASN A 373 -2.11 -5.54 -1.36
CA ASN A 373 -2.39 -5.76 0.06
C ASN A 373 -3.63 -4.99 0.52
N ASP A 374 -3.81 -3.76 0.05
CA ASP A 374 -4.99 -2.94 0.37
C ASP A 374 -6.28 -3.56 -0.20
N LEU A 375 -6.23 -4.12 -1.41
CA LEU A 375 -7.35 -4.87 -1.97
C LEU A 375 -7.57 -6.20 -1.25
N ALA A 376 -6.52 -7.00 -1.03
CA ALA A 376 -6.59 -8.31 -0.38
C ALA A 376 -7.18 -8.20 1.03
N SER A 377 -6.69 -7.25 1.82
CA SER A 377 -7.21 -6.98 3.17
C SER A 377 -8.68 -6.54 3.15
N THR A 378 -9.10 -5.74 2.16
CA THR A 378 -10.50 -5.29 2.06
C THR A 378 -11.43 -6.40 1.57
N LEU A 379 -10.89 -7.36 0.80
CA LEU A 379 -11.59 -8.56 0.34
C LEU A 379 -11.52 -9.72 1.34
N GLU A 380 -10.94 -9.49 2.53
CA GLU A 380 -10.73 -10.50 3.58
C GLU A 380 -9.94 -11.75 3.09
N LEU A 381 -9.02 -11.54 2.15
CA LEU A 381 -8.11 -12.58 1.68
C LEU A 381 -6.97 -12.81 2.69
N PRO A 382 -6.39 -14.02 2.75
CA PRO A 382 -5.22 -14.31 3.59
C PRO A 382 -4.09 -13.28 3.42
N ALA A 383 -3.32 -13.01 4.48
CA ALA A 383 -2.20 -12.06 4.41
C ALA A 383 -1.07 -12.48 3.44
N THR A 384 -1.04 -13.75 3.05
CA THR A 384 -0.13 -14.28 2.03
C THR A 384 -0.65 -14.10 0.61
N SER A 385 -1.86 -13.56 0.44
CA SER A 385 -2.50 -13.46 -0.85
C SER A 385 -1.79 -12.48 -1.76
N ASP A 386 -1.60 -12.93 -2.99
CA ASP A 386 -0.95 -12.14 -4.02
C ASP A 386 -1.98 -11.46 -4.93
N ARG A 387 -1.45 -10.85 -5.99
CA ARG A 387 -2.26 -10.16 -6.99
C ARG A 387 -3.27 -11.09 -7.65
N ASP A 388 -2.90 -12.33 -7.92
CA ASP A 388 -3.74 -13.28 -8.67
C ASP A 388 -4.89 -13.77 -7.80
N ASP A 389 -4.67 -13.92 -6.50
CA ASP A 389 -5.74 -14.17 -5.53
C ASP A 389 -6.77 -13.03 -5.53
N VAL A 390 -6.31 -11.77 -5.51
CA VAL A 390 -7.18 -10.59 -5.58
C VAL A 390 -7.99 -10.55 -6.88
N LEU A 391 -7.34 -10.81 -8.02
CA LEU A 391 -8.00 -10.84 -9.33
C LEU A 391 -9.03 -11.97 -9.43
N THR A 392 -8.71 -13.14 -8.88
CA THR A 392 -9.60 -14.31 -8.83
C THR A 392 -10.82 -14.00 -7.98
N ALA A 393 -10.61 -13.50 -6.75
CA ALA A 393 -11.68 -13.15 -5.84
C ALA A 393 -12.64 -12.09 -6.43
N LEU A 394 -12.11 -11.09 -7.15
CA LEU A 394 -12.92 -10.08 -7.84
C LEU A 394 -13.59 -10.61 -9.11
N GLY A 395 -12.98 -11.59 -9.78
CA GLY A 395 -13.49 -12.19 -11.01
C GLY A 395 -14.66 -13.15 -10.79
N GLU A 396 -14.71 -13.81 -9.63
CA GLU A 396 -15.81 -14.70 -9.24
C GLU A 396 -17.07 -13.95 -8.79
N ARG A 397 -16.97 -12.62 -8.59
CA ARG A 397 -18.10 -11.81 -8.10
C ARG A 397 -19.22 -11.71 -9.11
N THR A 398 -20.44 -11.82 -8.59
CA THR A 398 -21.67 -11.56 -9.36
C THR A 398 -22.23 -10.15 -9.12
N VAL A 399 -21.91 -9.55 -7.97
CA VAL A 399 -22.37 -8.21 -7.56
C VAL A 399 -21.33 -7.13 -7.91
N PRO A 400 -21.73 -6.02 -8.56
CA PRO A 400 -20.82 -4.94 -8.90
C PRO A 400 -20.05 -4.35 -7.70
N VAL A 401 -18.76 -4.10 -7.90
CA VAL A 401 -17.87 -3.37 -6.99
C VAL A 401 -17.14 -2.28 -7.77
N ALA A 402 -17.07 -1.07 -7.21
CA ALA A 402 -16.29 0.02 -7.76
C ALA A 402 -14.88 0.03 -7.16
N VAL A 403 -13.87 0.23 -8.01
CA VAL A 403 -12.47 0.40 -7.60
C VAL A 403 -12.01 1.75 -8.12
N VAL A 404 -11.70 2.67 -7.23
CA VAL A 404 -11.25 4.03 -7.55
C VAL A 404 -9.77 4.15 -7.20
N VAL A 405 -8.91 4.37 -8.19
CA VAL A 405 -7.47 4.53 -8.01
C VAL A 405 -7.09 5.96 -8.35
N ASP A 406 -6.48 6.72 -7.43
CA ASP A 406 -6.02 8.09 -7.70
C ASP A 406 -4.49 8.21 -7.67
N SER A 407 -3.96 9.17 -8.44
CA SER A 407 -2.53 9.50 -8.53
C SER A 407 -1.64 8.37 -9.04
N LEU A 408 -2.10 7.60 -10.02
CA LEU A 408 -1.31 6.51 -10.63
C LEU A 408 0.00 7.02 -11.26
N ASP A 409 0.00 8.26 -11.78
CA ASP A 409 1.18 8.93 -12.33
C ASP A 409 2.23 9.29 -11.27
N GLU A 410 1.89 9.22 -9.99
CA GLU A 410 2.78 9.50 -8.86
C GLU A 410 3.21 8.22 -8.13
N ALA A 411 2.95 7.05 -8.70
CA ALA A 411 3.31 5.76 -8.10
C ALA A 411 4.81 5.48 -8.15
N GLY A 412 5.30 4.80 -7.12
CA GLY A 412 6.71 4.55 -6.90
C GLY A 412 7.55 5.83 -6.80
N THR A 413 8.65 5.85 -7.56
CA THR A 413 9.75 6.80 -7.38
C THR A 413 9.50 8.13 -8.06
N ALA A 414 9.97 9.22 -7.44
CA ALA A 414 9.73 10.58 -7.92
C ALA A 414 10.32 10.78 -9.30
N GLY A 415 9.47 11.16 -10.26
CA GLY A 415 9.89 11.34 -11.65
C GLY A 415 10.10 10.05 -12.44
N ASP A 416 9.88 8.87 -11.85
CA ASP A 416 10.03 7.57 -12.51
C ASP A 416 8.65 6.93 -12.80
N PRO A 417 8.24 6.82 -14.07
CA PRO A 417 6.94 6.25 -14.43
C PRO A 417 6.88 4.72 -14.33
N THR A 418 8.00 4.04 -14.04
CA THR A 418 8.12 2.58 -14.12
C THR A 418 7.10 1.85 -13.25
N GLU A 419 6.98 2.23 -11.97
CA GLU A 419 6.07 1.56 -11.05
C GLU A 419 4.59 1.87 -11.36
N GLY A 420 4.25 3.11 -11.73
CA GLY A 420 2.90 3.45 -12.17
C GLY A 420 2.49 2.69 -13.43
N ASN A 421 3.41 2.52 -14.37
CA ASN A 421 3.20 1.69 -15.55
C ASN A 421 3.01 0.22 -15.16
N ARG A 422 3.78 -0.28 -14.20
CA ARG A 422 3.65 -1.62 -13.67
C ARG A 422 2.27 -1.86 -13.05
N ILE A 423 1.83 -0.96 -12.17
CA ILE A 423 0.49 -1.02 -11.55
C ILE A 423 -0.61 -1.00 -12.62
N ALA A 424 -0.49 -0.11 -13.60
CA ALA A 424 -1.43 -0.03 -14.72
C ALA A 424 -1.59 -1.37 -15.44
N ARG A 425 -0.45 -2.03 -15.74
CA ARG A 425 -0.39 -3.27 -16.53
C ARG A 425 -0.76 -4.51 -15.73
N GLU A 426 -0.17 -4.66 -14.55
CA GLU A 426 -0.27 -5.89 -13.78
C GLU A 426 -1.58 -5.96 -13.00
N LEU A 427 -2.14 -4.84 -12.55
CA LEU A 427 -3.34 -4.82 -11.72
C LEU A 427 -4.55 -4.17 -12.44
N LEU A 428 -4.39 -2.95 -12.94
CA LEU A 428 -5.54 -2.16 -13.40
C LEU A 428 -6.10 -2.65 -14.73
N GLN A 429 -5.25 -3.08 -15.66
CA GLN A 429 -5.66 -3.69 -16.92
C GLN A 429 -6.53 -4.95 -16.69
N PRO A 430 -6.08 -5.97 -15.94
CA PRO A 430 -6.92 -7.13 -15.62
C PRO A 430 -8.23 -6.75 -14.93
N LEU A 431 -8.19 -5.84 -13.95
CA LEU A 431 -9.39 -5.37 -13.25
C LEU A 431 -10.41 -4.72 -14.20
N SER A 432 -9.97 -4.01 -15.24
CA SER A 432 -10.86 -3.36 -16.21
C SER A 432 -11.71 -4.35 -17.03
N ALA A 433 -11.19 -5.57 -17.24
CA ALA A 433 -11.83 -6.61 -18.02
C ALA A 433 -12.91 -7.38 -17.22
N LEU A 434 -12.86 -7.31 -15.88
CA LEU A 434 -13.78 -8.05 -15.01
C LEU A 434 -15.21 -7.48 -15.07
N PRO A 435 -16.24 -8.31 -15.28
CA PRO A 435 -17.61 -7.84 -15.51
C PRO A 435 -18.23 -7.19 -14.27
N ALA A 436 -17.86 -7.63 -13.06
CA ALA A 436 -18.34 -7.10 -11.80
C ALA A 436 -17.53 -5.89 -11.30
N VAL A 437 -16.42 -5.52 -11.94
CA VAL A 437 -15.59 -4.38 -11.50
C VAL A 437 -15.96 -3.12 -12.27
N ARG A 438 -16.13 -2.00 -11.56
CA ARG A 438 -16.25 -0.64 -12.11
C ARG A 438 -14.99 0.13 -11.78
N LEU A 439 -14.01 0.05 -12.68
CA LEU A 439 -12.69 0.65 -12.45
C LEU A 439 -12.66 2.12 -12.89
N ILE A 440 -12.27 3.00 -11.96
CA ILE A 440 -12.05 4.43 -12.20
C ILE A 440 -10.61 4.76 -11.82
N VAL A 441 -9.86 5.39 -12.73
CA VAL A 441 -8.43 5.68 -12.55
C VAL A 441 -8.15 7.17 -12.77
N GLY A 442 -7.63 7.86 -11.76
CA GLY A 442 -7.07 9.20 -11.85
C GLY A 442 -5.58 9.16 -12.22
N THR A 443 -5.20 9.70 -13.37
CA THR A 443 -3.79 9.70 -13.83
C THR A 443 -3.49 10.83 -14.84
N ARG A 444 -2.23 10.96 -15.28
CA ARG A 444 -1.80 11.88 -16.35
C ARG A 444 -1.77 11.17 -17.71
N ARG A 445 -1.91 11.96 -18.78
CA ARG A 445 -1.95 11.48 -20.18
C ARG A 445 -0.84 10.46 -20.55
N PRO A 446 0.44 10.64 -20.14
CA PRO A 446 1.49 9.66 -20.47
C PRO A 446 1.26 8.26 -19.90
N GLN A 447 0.57 8.14 -18.76
CA GLN A 447 0.32 6.85 -18.10
C GLN A 447 -0.83 6.06 -18.75
N ILE A 448 -1.64 6.71 -19.59
CA ILE A 448 -2.84 6.10 -20.21
C ILE A 448 -2.43 4.96 -21.16
N GLU A 449 -1.31 5.11 -21.86
CA GLU A 449 -0.81 4.06 -22.76
C GLU A 449 -0.56 2.75 -22.02
N ALA A 450 -0.08 2.82 -20.77
CA ALA A 450 0.15 1.64 -19.95
C ALA A 450 -1.13 0.96 -19.45
N LEU A 451 -2.30 1.61 -19.55
CA LEU A 451 -3.61 1.03 -19.25
C LEU A 451 -4.23 0.28 -20.44
N GLY A 452 -3.58 0.29 -21.61
CA GLY A 452 -4.01 -0.45 -22.79
C GLY A 452 -5.25 0.13 -23.48
N ARG A 453 -5.90 -0.67 -24.34
CA ARG A 453 -7.01 -0.21 -25.20
C ARG A 453 -8.39 -0.24 -24.53
N ALA A 454 -8.53 -0.92 -23.40
CA ALA A 454 -9.78 -1.09 -22.66
C ALA A 454 -10.08 0.11 -21.73
N VAL A 455 -10.01 1.33 -22.26
CA VAL A 455 -10.20 2.56 -21.49
C VAL A 455 -11.15 3.54 -22.18
N HIS A 456 -11.89 4.31 -21.38
CA HIS A 456 -12.63 5.48 -21.80
C HIS A 456 -12.08 6.71 -21.04
N VAL A 457 -11.57 7.69 -21.78
CA VAL A 457 -10.82 8.82 -21.22
C VAL A 457 -11.72 10.03 -21.02
N ILE A 458 -11.79 10.51 -19.78
CA ILE A 458 -12.43 11.76 -19.37
C ILE A 458 -11.32 12.79 -19.17
N ASP A 459 -11.04 13.59 -20.20
CA ASP A 459 -10.02 14.65 -20.15
C ASP A 459 -10.61 15.93 -19.57
N LEU A 460 -10.24 16.24 -18.33
CA LEU A 460 -10.71 17.41 -17.60
C LEU A 460 -10.24 18.74 -18.20
N ASP A 461 -9.29 18.78 -19.13
CA ASP A 461 -8.96 20.05 -19.80
C ASP A 461 -9.80 20.29 -21.06
N HIS A 462 -10.60 19.30 -21.47
CA HIS A 462 -11.50 19.44 -22.62
C HIS A 462 -12.67 20.39 -22.28
N PRO A 463 -13.10 21.27 -23.22
CA PRO A 463 -14.20 22.23 -23.00
C PRO A 463 -15.53 21.60 -22.57
N ASP A 464 -15.76 20.32 -22.85
CA ASP A 464 -16.97 19.60 -22.42
C ASP A 464 -17.01 19.37 -20.90
N TYR A 465 -15.88 19.45 -20.21
CA TYR A 465 -15.77 19.18 -18.78
C TYR A 465 -15.37 20.40 -17.94
N ILE A 466 -15.08 21.54 -18.56
CA ILE A 466 -14.76 22.79 -17.86
C ILE A 466 -15.28 24.02 -18.60
N THR A 467 -15.80 24.97 -17.84
CA THR A 467 -16.13 26.32 -18.33
C THR A 467 -15.29 27.37 -17.61
N ALA A 468 -15.06 28.52 -18.26
CA ALA A 468 -14.39 29.65 -17.62
C ALA A 468 -15.15 30.17 -16.37
N GLY A 469 -16.47 29.94 -16.31
CA GLY A 469 -17.31 30.27 -15.17
C GLY A 469 -17.00 29.42 -13.94
N ASP A 470 -16.60 28.16 -14.09
CA ASP A 470 -16.34 27.24 -12.97
C ASP A 470 -15.16 27.74 -12.11
N ILE A 471 -14.04 28.10 -12.76
CA ILE A 471 -12.85 28.58 -12.06
C ILE A 471 -13.09 29.97 -11.47
N ALA A 472 -13.85 30.82 -12.14
CA ALA A 472 -14.22 32.14 -11.60
C ALA A 472 -15.13 32.02 -10.37
N ALA A 473 -16.11 31.11 -10.38
CA ALA A 473 -16.96 30.83 -9.23
C ALA A 473 -16.15 30.29 -8.05
N TYR A 474 -15.26 29.32 -8.33
CA TYR A 474 -14.33 28.77 -7.34
C TYR A 474 -13.41 29.84 -6.73
N ALA A 475 -12.74 30.64 -7.56
CA ALA A 475 -11.85 31.71 -7.11
C ALA A 475 -12.60 32.77 -6.30
N ARG A 476 -13.81 33.14 -6.71
CA ARG A 476 -14.66 34.07 -5.97
C ARG A 476 -15.01 33.52 -4.59
N ALA A 477 -15.42 32.26 -4.49
CA ALA A 477 -15.77 31.64 -3.21
C ALA A 477 -14.58 31.63 -2.23
N LEU A 478 -13.37 31.39 -2.74
CA LEU A 478 -12.13 31.47 -1.96
C LEU A 478 -11.73 32.90 -1.58
N LEU A 479 -11.99 33.89 -2.44
CA LEU A 479 -11.73 35.30 -2.12
C LEU A 479 -12.71 35.79 -1.06
N GLU A 480 -14.01 35.51 -1.19
CA GLU A 480 -15.02 35.94 -0.23
C GLU A 480 -14.89 35.20 1.11
N ASP A 481 -14.51 33.91 1.05
CA ASP A 481 -14.28 33.02 2.19
C ASP A 481 -15.42 33.06 3.23
N ALA A 482 -16.64 33.24 2.75
CA ALA A 482 -17.82 33.49 3.58
C ALA A 482 -18.22 32.29 4.45
N GLN A 483 -17.71 31.09 4.12
CA GLN A 483 -17.99 29.85 4.81
C GLN A 483 -17.09 29.61 6.03
N ASP A 484 -16.02 30.40 6.19
CA ASP A 484 -15.22 30.45 7.41
C ASP A 484 -15.70 31.64 8.30
N PRO A 485 -16.27 31.37 9.49
CA PRO A 485 -16.72 32.41 10.40
C PRO A 485 -15.62 33.39 10.80
N ASP A 486 -14.38 32.91 10.92
CA ASP A 486 -13.22 33.67 11.41
C ASP A 486 -12.45 34.37 10.28
N SER A 487 -12.91 34.24 9.03
CA SER A 487 -12.22 34.82 7.88
C SER A 487 -12.15 36.34 7.93
N ARG A 488 -10.94 36.86 7.75
CA ARG A 488 -10.61 38.30 7.65
C ARG A 488 -10.33 38.74 6.20
N SER A 489 -10.93 38.05 5.23
CA SER A 489 -10.67 38.36 3.83
C SER A 489 -11.05 39.81 3.48
N PRO A 490 -10.17 40.58 2.81
CA PRO A 490 -10.46 41.94 2.37
C PRO A 490 -11.54 41.99 1.26
N TYR A 491 -11.89 40.85 0.66
CA TYR A 491 -12.85 40.74 -0.42
C TYR A 491 -14.28 40.42 0.07
N ARG A 492 -14.45 40.03 1.34
CA ARG A 492 -15.73 39.56 1.91
C ARG A 492 -16.86 40.57 1.75
N ASP A 493 -16.59 41.84 2.04
CA ASP A 493 -17.57 42.93 1.97
C ASP A 493 -17.52 43.69 0.63
N GLN A 494 -16.80 43.18 -0.37
CA GLN A 494 -16.58 43.84 -1.67
C GLN A 494 -16.90 42.89 -2.85
N PRO A 495 -18.16 42.48 -3.05
CA PRO A 495 -18.52 41.44 -4.01
C PRO A 495 -18.21 41.79 -5.48
N VAL A 496 -18.26 43.08 -5.83
CA VAL A 496 -17.91 43.56 -7.18
C VAL A 496 -16.40 43.43 -7.44
N LEU A 497 -15.59 43.79 -6.44
CA LEU A 497 -14.13 43.62 -6.52
C LEU A 497 -13.78 42.13 -6.53
N ALA A 498 -14.36 41.33 -5.63
CA ALA A 498 -14.17 39.88 -5.57
C ALA A 498 -14.49 39.21 -6.92
N THR A 499 -15.60 39.60 -7.56
CA THR A 499 -15.98 39.10 -8.90
C THR A 499 -14.99 39.52 -9.98
N THR A 500 -14.53 40.78 -9.97
CA THR A 500 -13.56 41.29 -10.95
C THR A 500 -12.21 40.58 -10.82
N VAL A 501 -11.75 40.40 -9.59
CA VAL A 501 -10.50 39.70 -9.26
C VAL A 501 -10.60 38.22 -9.64
N ALA A 502 -11.71 37.56 -9.29
CA ALA A 502 -11.96 36.16 -9.63
C ALA A 502 -11.92 35.88 -11.14
N HIS A 503 -12.48 36.76 -11.97
CA HIS A 503 -12.38 36.63 -13.43
C HIS A 503 -10.93 36.80 -13.92
N GLY A 504 -10.17 37.72 -13.32
CA GLY A 504 -8.74 37.86 -13.63
C GLY A 504 -7.93 36.62 -13.26
N ILE A 505 -8.21 36.02 -12.09
CA ILE A 505 -7.62 34.75 -11.66
C ILE A 505 -8.00 33.64 -12.64
N ALA A 506 -9.28 33.48 -12.98
CA ALA A 506 -9.74 32.44 -13.89
C ALA A 506 -9.12 32.56 -15.30
N HIS A 507 -9.02 33.77 -15.82
CA HIS A 507 -8.35 34.02 -17.10
C HIS A 507 -6.88 33.58 -17.10
N ARG A 508 -6.18 33.73 -15.98
CA ARG A 508 -4.75 33.42 -15.86
C ARG A 508 -4.50 31.97 -15.48
N ALA A 509 -5.29 31.42 -14.57
CA ALA A 509 -5.20 30.04 -14.12
C ALA A 509 -5.67 29.04 -15.18
N GLY A 510 -6.44 29.48 -16.19
CA GLY A 510 -7.02 28.60 -17.20
C GLY A 510 -7.90 27.54 -16.54
N ALA A 511 -7.59 26.26 -16.74
CA ALA A 511 -8.31 25.13 -16.17
C ALA A 511 -7.80 24.68 -14.78
N SER A 512 -6.80 25.36 -14.21
CA SER A 512 -6.13 24.89 -12.98
C SER A 512 -6.75 25.46 -11.70
N TYR A 513 -7.51 24.62 -11.00
CA TYR A 513 -8.02 24.90 -9.66
C TYR A 513 -6.90 25.14 -8.65
N LEU A 514 -5.75 24.47 -8.80
CA LEU A 514 -4.60 24.68 -7.92
C LEU A 514 -4.07 26.12 -8.04
N VAL A 515 -3.87 26.60 -9.26
CA VAL A 515 -3.38 27.97 -9.53
C VAL A 515 -4.39 29.01 -9.04
N ALA A 516 -5.67 28.79 -9.32
CA ALA A 516 -6.74 29.66 -8.84
C ALA A 516 -6.74 29.77 -7.31
N ARG A 517 -6.60 28.63 -6.61
CA ARG A 517 -6.54 28.59 -5.15
C ARG A 517 -5.31 29.28 -4.58
N MET A 518 -4.12 28.95 -5.09
CA MET A 518 -2.87 29.55 -4.62
C MET A 518 -2.90 31.07 -4.80
N THR A 519 -3.39 31.53 -5.95
CA THR A 519 -3.50 32.96 -6.26
C THR A 519 -4.52 33.65 -5.36
N ALA A 520 -5.72 33.07 -5.18
CA ALA A 520 -6.74 33.61 -4.29
C ALA A 520 -6.26 33.71 -2.84
N ARG A 521 -5.63 32.66 -2.30
CA ARG A 521 -5.04 32.68 -0.94
C ARG A 521 -3.93 33.72 -0.80
N ALA A 522 -3.04 33.80 -1.79
CA ALA A 522 -1.97 34.79 -1.78
C ALA A 522 -2.52 36.22 -1.78
N LEU A 523 -3.62 36.48 -2.47
CA LEU A 523 -4.33 37.76 -2.45
C LEU A 523 -5.01 38.03 -1.10
N VAL A 524 -5.72 37.04 -0.53
CA VAL A 524 -6.41 37.14 0.77
C VAL A 524 -5.41 37.43 1.91
N HIS A 525 -4.25 36.77 1.89
CA HIS A 525 -3.19 36.98 2.89
C HIS A 525 -2.29 38.18 2.58
N GLY A 526 -2.57 38.96 1.53
CA GLY A 526 -1.81 40.16 1.17
C GLY A 526 -0.39 39.90 0.65
N GLN A 527 -0.11 38.67 0.22
CA GLN A 527 1.17 38.24 -0.36
C GLN A 527 1.32 38.73 -1.81
N ILE A 528 0.21 38.76 -2.55
CA ILE A 528 0.11 39.43 -3.85
C ILE A 528 -0.74 40.69 -3.64
N ARG A 529 -0.30 41.82 -4.20
CA ARG A 529 -1.07 43.07 -4.22
C ARG A 529 -1.44 43.40 -5.65
N ILE A 530 -2.71 43.69 -5.87
CA ILE A 530 -3.24 44.07 -7.18
C ILE A 530 -3.97 45.40 -7.08
N ASP A 531 -3.84 46.20 -8.12
CA ASP A 531 -4.66 47.39 -8.34
C ASP A 531 -5.51 47.16 -9.59
N THR A 532 -6.80 46.92 -9.40
CA THR A 532 -7.71 46.61 -10.52
C THR A 532 -7.96 47.81 -11.45
N THR A 533 -7.49 49.00 -11.10
CA THR A 533 -7.57 50.20 -11.96
C THR A 533 -6.48 50.25 -13.03
N ASP A 534 -5.39 49.50 -12.87
CA ASP A 534 -4.32 49.37 -13.86
C ASP A 534 -4.76 48.46 -15.03
N PRO A 535 -4.78 48.91 -16.30
CA PRO A 535 -5.18 48.07 -17.44
C PRO A 535 -4.46 46.72 -17.54
N GLY A 536 -3.22 46.61 -17.04
CA GLY A 536 -2.38 45.39 -17.09
C GLY A 536 -2.44 44.50 -15.86
N TRP A 537 -3.27 44.79 -14.84
CA TRP A 537 -3.21 44.11 -13.53
C TRP A 537 -3.36 42.59 -13.62
N ARG A 538 -4.12 42.08 -14.61
CA ARG A 538 -4.31 40.63 -14.80
C ARG A 538 -3.02 39.90 -15.14
N ASP A 539 -2.10 40.55 -15.85
CA ASP A 539 -0.83 39.94 -16.25
C ASP A 539 0.12 39.75 -15.06
N SER A 540 -0.10 40.50 -13.98
CA SER A 540 0.62 40.33 -12.71
C SER A 540 0.26 39.05 -11.95
N LEU A 541 -0.88 38.41 -12.28
CA LEU A 541 -1.30 37.18 -11.64
C LEU A 541 -0.57 35.96 -12.25
N PRO A 542 -0.26 34.94 -11.43
CA PRO A 542 0.36 33.69 -11.89
C PRO A 542 -0.48 32.97 -12.95
N SER A 543 0.18 32.49 -14.02
CA SER A 543 -0.48 31.69 -15.07
C SER A 543 -0.43 30.18 -14.83
N ASP A 544 0.43 29.73 -13.93
CA ASP A 544 0.70 28.32 -13.68
C ASP A 544 1.17 28.13 -12.23
N ALA A 545 1.19 26.87 -11.77
CA ALA A 545 1.48 26.56 -10.37
C ALA A 545 2.94 26.83 -10.01
N SER A 546 3.86 26.71 -10.97
CA SER A 546 5.27 27.08 -10.81
C SER A 546 5.43 28.57 -10.57
N LYS A 547 4.74 29.43 -11.33
CA LYS A 547 4.72 30.88 -11.10
C LYS A 547 4.01 31.25 -9.81
N ALA A 548 2.94 30.55 -9.45
CA ALA A 548 2.24 30.78 -8.18
C ALA A 548 3.14 30.43 -6.99
N PHE A 549 3.89 29.33 -7.08
CA PHE A 549 4.88 28.95 -6.10
C PHE A 549 6.09 29.90 -6.07
N ALA A 550 6.56 30.36 -7.24
CA ALA A 550 7.62 31.38 -7.32
C ALA A 550 7.19 32.70 -6.67
N ALA A 551 5.96 33.16 -6.91
CA ALA A 551 5.39 34.35 -6.27
C ALA A 551 5.29 34.18 -4.74
N TYR A 552 4.97 32.97 -4.28
CA TYR A 552 5.06 32.65 -2.86
C TYR A 552 6.50 32.74 -2.34
N LEU A 553 7.47 32.18 -3.08
CA LEU A 553 8.88 32.21 -2.71
C LEU A 553 9.46 33.64 -2.69
N ASP A 554 8.94 34.55 -3.53
CA ASP A 554 9.35 35.96 -3.56
C ASP A 554 9.10 36.69 -2.23
N ARG A 555 8.15 36.23 -1.41
CA ARG A 555 7.88 36.80 -0.08
C ARG A 555 9.09 36.73 0.85
N PHE A 556 9.98 35.76 0.63
CA PHE A 556 11.17 35.56 1.43
C PHE A 556 12.30 36.52 1.03
N GLY A 557 12.14 37.29 -0.05
CA GLY A 557 13.10 38.31 -0.47
C GLY A 557 14.52 37.75 -0.57
N THR A 558 15.43 38.26 0.27
CA THR A 558 16.83 37.81 0.33
C THR A 558 16.99 36.37 0.82
N ASP A 559 16.02 35.81 1.54
CA ASP A 559 16.03 34.43 2.04
C ASP A 559 15.50 33.41 1.02
N ARG A 560 14.96 33.84 -0.13
CA ARG A 560 14.42 32.94 -1.16
C ARG A 560 15.39 31.82 -1.57
N PRO A 561 16.68 32.09 -1.89
CA PRO A 561 17.63 31.03 -2.24
C PRO A 561 17.87 30.02 -1.11
N ARG A 562 17.78 30.46 0.15
CA ARG A 562 17.90 29.59 1.34
C ARG A 562 16.70 28.65 1.43
N VAL A 563 15.49 29.15 1.21
CA VAL A 563 14.25 28.34 1.22
C VAL A 563 14.26 27.30 0.11
N GLU A 564 14.56 27.70 -1.13
CA GLU A 564 14.62 26.79 -2.28
C GLU A 564 15.65 25.67 -2.06
N ARG A 565 16.83 26.02 -1.54
CA ARG A 565 17.88 25.06 -1.18
C ARG A 565 17.39 24.00 -0.18
N LEU A 566 16.73 24.44 0.90
CA LEU A 566 16.31 23.54 1.97
C LEU A 566 15.10 22.67 1.57
N LEU A 567 14.22 23.16 0.68
CA LEU A 567 13.09 22.37 0.18
C LEU A 567 13.46 21.37 -0.92
N ARG A 568 14.56 21.60 -1.66
CA ARG A 568 14.94 20.76 -2.81
C ARG A 568 15.07 19.26 -2.48
N PRO A 569 15.70 18.81 -1.38
CA PRO A 569 15.75 17.38 -1.06
C PRO A 569 14.38 16.72 -0.95
N LEU A 570 13.38 17.44 -0.41
CA LEU A 570 12.03 16.91 -0.27
C LEU A 570 11.34 16.67 -1.62
N ALA A 571 11.80 17.30 -2.70
CA ALA A 571 11.30 17.07 -4.05
C ALA A 571 11.71 15.69 -4.62
N TYR A 572 12.72 15.06 -4.01
CA TYR A 572 13.22 13.73 -4.36
C TYR A 572 12.89 12.67 -3.29
N ALA A 573 12.15 13.04 -2.23
CA ALA A 573 11.85 12.13 -1.13
C ALA A 573 11.09 10.88 -1.61
N GLN A 574 11.49 9.71 -1.11
CA GLN A 574 10.86 8.41 -1.36
C GLN A 574 10.03 7.96 -0.16
N GLY A 575 9.11 7.01 -0.38
CA GLY A 575 8.28 6.44 0.68
C GLY A 575 7.49 7.51 1.45
N ALA A 576 7.56 7.46 2.78
CA ALA A 576 6.87 8.39 3.68
C ALA A 576 7.46 9.81 3.71
N GLY A 577 8.68 10.02 3.19
CA GLY A 577 9.40 11.30 3.23
C GLY A 577 10.83 11.18 3.78
N LEU A 578 11.54 12.31 3.84
CA LEU A 578 12.90 12.36 4.42
C LEU A 578 12.86 12.46 5.95
N PRO A 579 13.72 11.72 6.67
CA PRO A 579 13.87 11.90 8.11
C PRO A 579 14.59 13.21 8.44
N TRP A 580 14.16 13.86 9.52
CA TRP A 580 14.58 15.22 9.91
C TRP A 580 16.06 15.34 10.27
N SER A 581 16.51 14.55 11.26
CA SER A 581 17.78 14.81 11.97
C SER A 581 19.02 14.30 11.25
N THR A 582 18.90 13.25 10.44
CA THR A 582 20.06 12.49 9.93
C THR A 582 20.26 12.59 8.41
N VAL A 583 19.22 12.87 7.63
CA VAL A 583 19.30 12.80 6.15
C VAL A 583 19.04 14.14 5.48
N TRP A 584 18.03 14.91 5.93
CA TRP A 584 17.57 16.08 5.18
C TRP A 584 18.64 17.19 5.04
N ALA A 585 19.27 17.63 6.13
CA ALA A 585 20.30 18.68 6.06
C ALA A 585 21.55 18.27 5.24
N PRO A 586 22.08 17.04 5.37
CA PRO A 586 23.12 16.53 4.48
C PRO A 586 22.75 16.54 3.00
N LEU A 587 21.54 16.10 2.64
CA LEU A 587 21.06 16.13 1.26
C LEU A 587 20.91 17.57 0.73
N ALA A 588 20.41 18.49 1.57
CA ALA A 588 20.31 19.91 1.20
C ALA A 588 21.69 20.49 0.89
N THR A 589 22.69 20.13 1.72
CA THR A 589 24.08 20.56 1.52
C THR A 589 24.66 20.00 0.23
N ALA A 590 24.46 18.70 -0.04
CA ALA A 590 25.01 18.03 -1.21
C ALA A 590 24.40 18.56 -2.52
N LEU A 591 23.07 18.72 -2.58
CA LEU A 591 22.36 19.17 -3.78
C LEU A 591 22.58 20.66 -4.10
N SER A 592 22.99 21.47 -3.14
CA SER A 592 23.19 22.91 -3.36
C SER A 592 24.65 23.35 -3.30
N GLY A 593 25.55 22.52 -2.78
CA GLY A 593 26.94 22.88 -2.50
C GLY A 593 27.11 23.93 -1.38
N VAL A 594 26.09 24.18 -0.55
CA VAL A 594 26.13 25.19 0.52
C VAL A 594 25.81 24.50 1.85
N PRO A 595 26.64 24.68 2.90
CA PRO A 595 26.38 24.08 4.20
C PRO A 595 24.98 24.40 4.74
N CYS A 596 24.22 23.35 5.05
CA CYS A 596 22.90 23.42 5.68
C CYS A 596 22.94 22.69 7.02
N THR A 597 22.42 23.33 8.05
CA THR A 597 22.42 22.86 9.44
C THR A 597 21.03 22.47 9.91
N GLN A 598 20.94 21.84 11.09
CA GLN A 598 19.64 21.56 11.72
C GLN A 598 18.89 22.84 12.10
N ASP A 599 19.61 23.91 12.47
CA ASP A 599 19.00 25.21 12.78
C ASP A 599 18.35 25.84 11.53
N ASP A 600 18.91 25.60 10.34
CA ASP A 600 18.30 26.00 9.07
C ASP A 600 16.96 25.30 8.83
N LEU A 601 16.85 24.01 9.16
CA LEU A 601 15.61 23.25 9.03
C LEU A 601 14.56 23.70 10.04
N VAL A 602 14.96 23.97 11.30
CA VAL A 602 14.05 24.54 12.32
C VAL A 602 13.52 25.91 11.88
N TRP A 603 14.38 26.75 11.31
CA TRP A 603 13.96 28.03 10.73
C TRP A 603 13.01 27.83 9.55
N LEU A 604 13.32 26.92 8.62
CA LEU A 604 12.48 26.64 7.46
C LEU A 604 11.08 26.18 7.87
N HIS A 605 10.98 25.27 8.84
CA HIS A 605 9.68 24.76 9.27
C HIS A 605 8.83 25.84 9.93
N LYS A 606 9.44 26.78 10.67
CA LYS A 606 8.74 27.98 11.17
C LYS A 606 8.32 28.94 10.05
N ALA A 607 9.15 29.10 9.03
CA ALA A 607 8.97 30.09 7.96
C ALA A 607 8.11 29.60 6.77
N ALA A 608 8.09 28.29 6.51
CA ALA A 608 7.51 27.65 5.32
C ALA A 608 6.81 26.31 5.64
N GLY A 609 6.52 26.02 6.91
CA GLY A 609 5.92 24.75 7.35
C GLY A 609 4.58 24.42 6.70
N SER A 610 3.84 25.42 6.21
CA SER A 610 2.54 25.22 5.52
C SER A 610 2.62 24.36 4.24
N TYR A 611 3.82 24.10 3.71
CA TYR A 611 4.02 23.29 2.50
C TYR A 611 4.74 21.97 2.76
N ILE A 612 5.05 21.69 4.02
CA ILE A 612 5.80 20.52 4.45
C ILE A 612 4.84 19.64 5.25
N VAL A 613 4.62 18.42 4.76
CA VAL A 613 3.81 17.42 5.45
C VAL A 613 4.72 16.56 6.30
N GLU A 614 4.35 16.41 7.56
CA GLU A 614 4.95 15.45 8.48
C GLU A 614 4.13 14.16 8.49
N ALA A 615 4.80 13.03 8.34
CA ALA A 615 4.24 11.69 8.44
C ALA A 615 4.97 10.91 9.53
N ALA A 616 4.22 10.22 10.40
CA ALA A 616 4.82 9.33 11.39
C ALA A 616 5.29 8.03 10.72
N THR A 617 6.49 7.58 11.07
CA THR A 617 7.10 6.32 10.65
C THR A 617 7.50 5.49 11.88
N ALA A 618 7.81 4.21 11.69
CA ALA A 618 8.26 3.32 12.77
C ALA A 618 9.52 3.87 13.50
N ASP A 619 10.33 4.65 12.79
CA ASP A 619 11.62 5.18 13.27
C ASP A 619 11.58 6.69 13.61
N GLY A 620 10.42 7.33 13.55
CA GLY A 620 10.27 8.75 13.88
C GLY A 620 9.29 9.51 12.97
N ALA A 621 9.71 10.70 12.53
CA ALA A 621 8.93 11.55 11.63
C ALA A 621 9.64 11.72 10.30
N ALA A 622 8.89 11.59 9.21
CA ALA A 622 9.31 11.79 7.84
C ALA A 622 8.62 13.01 7.23
N TYR A 623 9.33 13.77 6.41
CA TYR A 623 8.92 15.06 5.89
C TYR A 623 8.88 15.04 4.36
N ARG A 624 7.86 15.66 3.77
CA ARG A 624 7.69 15.72 2.31
C ARG A 624 7.00 17.00 1.87
N LEU A 625 7.07 17.29 0.57
CA LEU A 625 6.31 18.40 -0.02
C LEU A 625 4.84 18.05 -0.18
N HIS A 626 3.97 19.02 0.08
CA HIS A 626 2.53 18.85 -0.01
C HIS A 626 2.06 18.53 -1.45
N HIS A 627 2.59 19.22 -2.46
CA HIS A 627 2.18 19.09 -3.87
C HIS A 627 3.33 18.66 -4.79
N GLU A 628 3.05 17.71 -5.69
CA GLU A 628 4.02 17.24 -6.69
C GLU A 628 4.46 18.35 -7.65
N THR A 629 3.59 19.31 -7.97
CA THR A 629 3.97 20.45 -8.84
C THR A 629 5.01 21.37 -8.20
N MET A 630 5.06 21.44 -6.87
CA MET A 630 6.14 22.14 -6.17
C MET A 630 7.44 21.35 -6.23
N ALA A 631 7.35 20.04 -6.10
CA ALA A 631 8.50 19.16 -6.28
C ALA A 631 9.07 19.31 -7.69
N GLU A 632 8.21 19.33 -8.72
CA GLU A 632 8.56 19.57 -10.11
C GLU A 632 9.23 20.94 -10.33
N HIS A 633 8.75 22.00 -9.68
CA HIS A 633 9.41 23.32 -9.72
C HIS A 633 10.80 23.32 -9.06
N LEU A 634 10.96 22.58 -7.97
CA LEU A 634 12.22 22.51 -7.20
C LEU A 634 13.25 21.58 -7.86
N ARG A 635 12.78 20.56 -8.59
CA ARG A 635 13.62 19.71 -9.45
C ARG A 635 14.13 20.55 -10.61
N ARG A 636 15.44 20.53 -10.82
CA ARG A 636 16.03 21.24 -11.95
C ARG A 636 15.86 20.37 -13.20
N THR A 637 14.93 20.76 -14.07
CA THR A 637 14.68 20.06 -15.35
C THR A 637 15.99 19.79 -16.08
N GLY A 638 16.25 18.54 -16.46
CA GLY A 638 17.47 18.11 -17.14
C GLY A 638 18.66 17.74 -16.23
N HIS A 639 18.54 17.88 -14.91
CA HIS A 639 19.57 17.48 -13.94
C HIS A 639 19.11 16.43 -12.94
N GLU A 640 17.92 15.85 -13.14
CA GLU A 640 17.35 14.87 -12.22
C GLU A 640 18.26 13.65 -12.06
N HIS A 641 18.90 13.20 -13.15
CA HIS A 641 19.88 12.12 -13.12
C HIS A 641 21.07 12.43 -12.18
N ASP A 642 21.67 13.61 -12.32
CA ASP A 642 22.80 14.05 -11.49
C ASP A 642 22.39 14.26 -10.02
N ASP A 643 21.19 14.81 -9.79
CA ASP A 643 20.64 15.02 -8.45
C ASP A 643 20.37 13.66 -7.76
N HIS A 644 19.82 12.68 -8.48
CA HIS A 644 19.66 11.31 -7.98
C HIS A 644 21.00 10.63 -7.66
N ALA A 645 22.01 10.79 -8.52
CA ALA A 645 23.35 10.30 -8.26
C ALA A 645 23.96 10.93 -6.99
N THR A 646 23.81 12.25 -6.84
CA THR A 646 24.27 13.01 -5.68
C THR A 646 23.58 12.54 -4.39
N ILE A 647 22.27 12.32 -4.44
CA ILE A 647 21.51 11.80 -3.31
C ILE A 647 22.01 10.40 -2.93
N ALA A 648 22.17 9.49 -3.89
CA ALA A 648 22.65 8.14 -3.63
C ALA A 648 24.04 8.15 -2.97
N THR A 649 24.99 8.91 -3.51
CA THR A 649 26.33 9.05 -2.92
C THR A 649 26.29 9.64 -1.51
N THR A 650 25.42 10.62 -1.28
CA THR A 650 25.28 11.23 0.05
C THR A 650 24.69 10.24 1.05
N LEU A 651 23.67 9.47 0.67
CA LEU A 651 23.07 8.44 1.54
C LEU A 651 24.09 7.36 1.90
N ILE A 652 24.92 6.91 0.95
CA ILE A 652 26.03 5.99 1.22
C ILE A 652 27.02 6.62 2.20
N GLY A 653 27.37 7.89 2.02
CA GLY A 653 28.29 8.62 2.90
C GLY A 653 27.75 8.86 4.32
N LEU A 654 26.44 8.76 4.55
CA LEU A 654 25.84 8.82 5.88
C LEU A 654 25.91 7.49 6.64
N VAL A 655 26.21 6.39 5.95
CA VAL A 655 26.41 5.08 6.59
C VAL A 655 27.77 5.10 7.30
N ARG A 656 27.79 4.61 8.55
CA ARG A 656 29.04 4.52 9.30
C ARG A 656 30.00 3.58 8.57
N HIS A 657 31.15 4.09 8.18
CA HIS A 657 32.24 3.32 7.59
C HIS A 657 33.23 2.94 8.68
N ASP A 658 33.46 1.64 8.89
CA ASP A 658 34.48 1.14 9.81
C ASP A 658 35.87 1.18 9.12
N PRO A 659 36.78 2.07 9.54
CA PRO A 659 38.11 2.18 8.93
C PRO A 659 39.01 0.96 9.21
N ALA A 660 38.72 0.15 10.23
CA ALA A 660 39.51 -1.04 10.55
C ALA A 660 39.18 -2.22 9.62
N THR A 661 37.91 -2.36 9.24
CA THR A 661 37.45 -3.46 8.36
C THR A 661 37.24 -3.05 6.91
N GLY A 662 37.11 -1.74 6.63
CA GLY A 662 36.85 -1.19 5.30
C GLY A 662 35.41 -1.42 4.86
N VAL A 663 34.46 -1.39 5.79
CA VAL A 663 33.09 -1.89 5.61
C VAL A 663 32.07 -0.85 6.05
N ASN A 664 31.01 -0.72 5.26
CA ASN A 664 29.85 0.09 5.61
C ASN A 664 28.91 -0.70 6.54
N GLU A 665 28.53 -0.10 7.66
CA GLU A 665 27.65 -0.73 8.63
C GLU A 665 26.16 -0.53 8.32
N TRP A 666 25.70 -1.18 7.25
CA TRP A 666 24.30 -1.10 6.83
C TRP A 666 23.30 -1.63 7.86
N ALA A 667 23.73 -2.45 8.81
CA ALA A 667 22.88 -2.91 9.90
C ALA A 667 22.41 -1.77 10.83
N SER A 668 23.24 -0.74 11.03
CA SER A 668 22.97 0.41 11.89
C SER A 668 22.57 1.67 11.12
N ALA A 669 22.59 1.61 9.78
CA ALA A 669 22.17 2.70 8.92
C ALA A 669 20.68 3.03 9.09
N HIS A 670 20.34 4.31 8.93
CA HIS A 670 18.94 4.76 8.99
C HIS A 670 18.10 4.00 7.93
N PRO A 671 16.88 3.54 8.25
CA PRO A 671 16.04 2.75 7.34
C PRO A 671 15.84 3.39 5.97
N TYR A 672 15.57 4.71 5.92
CA TYR A 672 15.53 5.46 4.66
C TYR A 672 16.75 5.21 3.73
N ALA A 673 17.97 5.21 4.28
CA ALA A 673 19.18 4.96 3.50
C ALA A 673 19.25 3.49 3.05
N ARG A 674 18.90 2.52 3.91
CA ARG A 674 18.88 1.10 3.54
C ARG A 674 17.88 0.82 2.41
N ASP A 675 16.70 1.41 2.51
CA ASP A 675 15.56 1.07 1.67
C ASP A 675 15.53 1.84 0.36
N HIS A 676 15.99 3.10 0.33
CA HIS A 676 15.81 3.97 -0.84
C HIS A 676 17.12 4.34 -1.56
N THR A 677 18.29 3.97 -1.05
CA THR A 677 19.56 4.25 -1.76
C THR A 677 19.61 3.54 -3.13
N ALA A 678 19.17 2.28 -3.23
CA ALA A 678 19.14 1.56 -4.51
C ALA A 678 18.26 2.27 -5.55
N THR A 679 17.11 2.78 -5.13
CA THR A 679 16.20 3.56 -5.99
C THR A 679 16.88 4.81 -6.54
N HIS A 680 17.52 5.61 -5.67
CA HIS A 680 18.25 6.80 -6.12
C HIS A 680 19.46 6.44 -6.99
N ALA A 681 20.18 5.37 -6.66
CA ALA A 681 21.34 4.91 -7.40
C ALA A 681 20.95 4.40 -8.81
N ALA A 682 19.81 3.72 -8.95
CA ALA A 682 19.29 3.30 -10.25
C ALA A 682 18.92 4.51 -11.12
N ALA A 683 18.12 5.45 -10.58
CA ALA A 683 17.72 6.66 -11.30
C ALA A 683 18.93 7.56 -11.67
N GLY A 684 19.96 7.57 -10.84
CA GLY A 684 21.22 8.31 -11.05
C GLY A 684 22.32 7.55 -11.78
N GLY A 685 22.06 6.31 -12.24
CA GLY A 685 23.06 5.51 -12.97
C GLY A 685 24.29 5.08 -12.15
N THR A 686 24.21 5.09 -10.82
CA THR A 686 25.31 4.74 -9.88
C THR A 686 25.05 3.45 -9.10
N LEU A 687 24.05 2.65 -9.50
CA LEU A 687 23.67 1.40 -8.82
C LEU A 687 24.84 0.41 -8.69
N GLU A 688 25.75 0.37 -9.66
CA GLU A 688 26.91 -0.53 -9.65
C GLU A 688 27.80 -0.35 -8.40
N THR A 689 28.04 0.89 -8.00
CA THR A 689 28.84 1.21 -6.81
C THR A 689 28.19 0.64 -5.54
N LEU A 690 26.86 0.63 -5.50
CA LEU A 690 26.09 0.10 -4.38
C LEU A 690 26.06 -1.44 -4.39
N LEU A 691 25.98 -2.06 -5.58
CA LEU A 691 25.98 -3.52 -5.72
C LEU A 691 27.34 -4.17 -5.39
N ASP A 692 28.44 -3.43 -5.49
CA ASP A 692 29.74 -3.93 -5.05
C ASP A 692 29.85 -4.03 -3.51
N ASP A 693 28.94 -3.45 -2.74
CA ASP A 693 28.95 -3.54 -1.27
C ASP A 693 28.19 -4.80 -0.77
N PRO A 694 28.89 -5.85 -0.29
CA PRO A 694 28.26 -7.08 0.18
C PRO A 694 27.40 -6.87 1.42
N GLU A 695 27.74 -5.88 2.27
CA GLU A 695 26.92 -5.58 3.43
C GLU A 695 25.61 -4.92 3.01
N TYR A 696 25.63 -4.12 1.94
CA TYR A 696 24.37 -3.61 1.38
C TYR A 696 23.50 -4.74 0.85
N LEU A 697 24.04 -5.68 0.06
CA LEU A 697 23.28 -6.82 -0.46
C LEU A 697 22.58 -7.62 0.66
N VAL A 698 23.24 -7.77 1.79
CA VAL A 698 22.71 -8.48 2.96
C VAL A 698 21.60 -7.69 3.67
N HIS A 699 21.73 -6.37 3.80
CA HIS A 699 20.86 -5.53 4.63
C HIS A 699 19.80 -4.72 3.87
N ALA A 700 19.90 -4.65 2.54
CA ALA A 700 18.94 -4.00 1.67
C ALA A 700 17.54 -4.62 1.80
N ALA A 701 16.53 -3.80 1.53
CA ALA A 701 15.17 -4.29 1.27
C ALA A 701 15.19 -5.09 -0.06
N PRO A 702 15.01 -6.42 -0.04
CA PRO A 702 15.30 -7.27 -1.21
C PRO A 702 14.48 -6.89 -2.44
N TYR A 703 13.19 -6.63 -2.26
CA TYR A 703 12.29 -6.27 -3.37
C TYR A 703 12.57 -4.87 -3.91
N THR A 704 12.97 -3.92 -3.08
CA THR A 704 13.36 -2.57 -3.55
C THR A 704 14.64 -2.63 -4.36
N LEU A 705 15.61 -3.44 -3.93
CA LEU A 705 16.86 -3.64 -4.66
C LEU A 705 16.64 -4.34 -6.00
N LEU A 706 15.79 -5.35 -6.08
CA LEU A 706 15.46 -6.03 -7.33
C LEU A 706 14.83 -5.09 -8.35
N ARG A 707 13.90 -4.23 -7.92
CA ARG A 707 13.29 -3.23 -8.79
C ARG A 707 14.28 -2.21 -9.31
N ALA A 708 15.20 -1.75 -8.45
CA ALA A 708 16.29 -0.88 -8.86
C ALA A 708 17.20 -1.55 -9.91
N MET A 709 17.43 -2.86 -9.82
CA MET A 709 18.17 -3.60 -10.84
C MET A 709 17.40 -3.74 -12.16
N ASP A 710 16.06 -3.86 -12.11
CA ASP A 710 15.19 -3.99 -13.30
C ASP A 710 15.09 -2.70 -14.12
N SER A 711 15.21 -1.54 -13.47
CA SER A 711 15.14 -0.23 -14.14
C SER A 711 16.44 0.21 -14.81
N THR A 712 17.54 -0.55 -14.65
CA THR A 712 18.85 -0.24 -15.26
C THR A 712 19.13 -1.03 -16.55
N PRO A 713 19.62 -0.40 -17.64
CA PRO A 713 20.04 -1.10 -18.85
C PRO A 713 21.13 -2.15 -18.58
N THR A 714 21.11 -3.25 -19.34
CA THR A 714 21.87 -4.52 -19.14
C THR A 714 23.40 -4.45 -19.23
N THR A 715 24.02 -3.27 -19.12
CA THR A 715 25.49 -3.07 -19.22
C THR A 715 26.20 -3.01 -17.87
N VAL A 716 25.46 -2.93 -16.75
CA VAL A 716 25.99 -3.00 -15.36
C VAL A 716 26.47 -4.42 -15.06
N ASP A 717 27.55 -4.65 -14.28
CA ASP A 717 28.11 -6.00 -13.98
C ASP A 717 27.00 -7.01 -13.67
N ALA A 718 26.59 -7.74 -14.71
CA ALA A 718 25.42 -8.60 -14.69
C ALA A 718 25.58 -9.73 -13.68
N THR A 719 26.78 -9.94 -13.13
CA THR A 719 27.11 -11.06 -12.26
C THR A 719 26.53 -10.89 -10.86
N THR A 720 26.68 -9.73 -10.22
CA THR A 720 26.13 -9.54 -8.85
C THR A 720 24.61 -9.51 -8.86
N SER A 721 23.99 -8.85 -9.85
CA SER A 721 22.54 -8.88 -10.04
C SER A 721 22.02 -10.30 -10.30
N ARG A 722 22.76 -11.13 -11.08
CA ARG A 722 22.43 -12.55 -11.27
C ARG A 722 22.55 -13.35 -9.96
N ILE A 723 23.62 -13.15 -9.19
CA ILE A 723 23.83 -13.81 -7.90
C ILE A 723 22.68 -13.47 -6.96
N TYR A 724 22.30 -12.19 -6.88
CA TYR A 724 21.20 -11.74 -6.04
C TYR A 724 19.84 -12.30 -6.48
N ARG A 725 19.62 -12.48 -7.79
CA ARG A 725 18.39 -13.06 -8.35
C ARG A 725 18.31 -14.57 -8.24
N ALA A 726 19.45 -15.27 -8.17
CA ALA A 726 19.52 -16.72 -8.32
C ALA A 726 18.69 -17.51 -7.30
N SER A 727 18.51 -16.95 -6.09
CA SER A 727 17.75 -17.58 -5.01
C SER A 727 16.88 -16.55 -4.25
N THR A 728 16.33 -15.56 -4.95
CA THR A 728 15.53 -14.48 -4.31
C THR A 728 14.42 -15.02 -3.41
N GLU A 729 13.63 -15.98 -3.89
CA GLU A 729 12.54 -16.59 -3.12
C GLU A 729 13.02 -17.24 -1.81
N VAL A 730 14.28 -17.68 -1.79
CA VAL A 730 14.91 -18.29 -0.62
C VAL A 730 15.46 -17.23 0.33
N HIS A 731 16.18 -16.23 -0.16
CA HIS A 731 16.95 -15.31 0.69
C HIS A 731 16.18 -14.05 1.11
N ALA A 732 15.15 -13.66 0.36
CA ALA A 732 14.33 -12.49 0.67
C ALA A 732 13.64 -12.56 2.05
N PRO A 733 12.96 -13.66 2.45
CA PRO A 733 12.27 -13.74 3.74
C PRO A 733 13.22 -13.98 4.93
N LEU A 734 14.51 -14.25 4.69
CA LEU A 734 15.45 -14.60 5.75
C LEU A 734 16.00 -13.37 6.48
N ALA A 735 16.33 -13.57 7.76
CA ALA A 735 17.12 -12.61 8.53
C ALA A 735 18.49 -12.33 7.86
N PRO A 736 19.10 -11.15 8.04
CA PRO A 736 20.35 -10.78 7.36
C PRO A 736 21.49 -11.80 7.52
N SER A 737 21.59 -12.43 8.68
CA SER A 737 22.54 -13.52 8.95
C SER A 737 22.34 -14.70 7.99
N ALA A 738 21.13 -15.26 7.89
CA ALA A 738 20.86 -16.39 7.01
C ALA A 738 20.89 -15.99 5.51
N ARG A 739 20.45 -14.77 5.18
CA ARG A 739 20.55 -14.22 3.81
C ARG A 739 21.99 -14.17 3.32
N ARG A 740 22.92 -13.72 4.17
CA ARG A 740 24.36 -13.71 3.87
C ARG A 740 24.88 -15.08 3.46
N ASP A 741 24.44 -16.13 4.15
CA ASP A 741 24.91 -17.50 3.89
C ASP A 741 24.44 -17.99 2.52
N VAL A 742 23.18 -17.74 2.17
CA VAL A 742 22.62 -18.05 0.84
C VAL A 742 23.36 -17.27 -0.25
N LEU A 743 23.56 -15.96 -0.07
CA LEU A 743 24.27 -15.13 -1.04
C LEU A 743 25.74 -15.55 -1.21
N ALA A 744 26.41 -16.01 -0.14
CA ALA A 744 27.78 -16.51 -0.21
C ALA A 744 27.86 -17.82 -1.01
N ILE A 745 26.88 -18.71 -0.83
CA ILE A 745 26.74 -19.96 -1.60
C ILE A 745 26.47 -19.64 -3.07
N ASP A 746 25.60 -18.68 -3.36
CA ASP A 746 25.28 -18.25 -4.73
C ASP A 746 26.47 -17.55 -5.39
N ALA A 747 27.25 -16.75 -4.66
CA ALA A 747 28.49 -16.18 -5.17
C ALA A 747 29.50 -17.28 -5.57
N ALA A 748 29.65 -18.33 -4.75
CA ALA A 748 30.48 -19.49 -5.11
C ALA A 748 29.91 -20.27 -6.30
N ARG A 749 28.58 -20.42 -6.40
CA ARG A 749 27.87 -21.03 -7.54
C ARG A 749 28.16 -20.29 -8.85
N HIS A 750 28.21 -18.96 -8.81
CA HIS A 750 28.51 -18.09 -9.95
C HIS A 750 30.00 -17.85 -10.19
N ARG A 751 30.89 -18.59 -9.49
CA ARG A 751 32.35 -18.47 -9.60
C ARG A 751 32.88 -17.07 -9.27
N ARG A 752 32.30 -16.41 -8.26
CA ARG A 752 32.79 -15.16 -7.66
C ARG A 752 33.37 -15.44 -6.26
N PRO A 753 34.57 -16.04 -6.17
CA PRO A 753 35.19 -16.40 -4.88
C PRO A 753 35.56 -15.17 -4.04
N ASP A 754 35.78 -14.03 -4.69
CA ASP A 754 36.00 -12.72 -4.06
C ASP A 754 34.76 -12.28 -3.26
N LEU A 755 33.59 -12.30 -3.89
CA LEU A 755 32.33 -11.93 -3.26
C LEU A 755 31.91 -12.97 -2.21
N ALA A 756 32.10 -14.26 -2.47
CA ALA A 756 31.84 -15.33 -1.51
C ALA A 756 32.69 -15.16 -0.23
N ALA A 757 33.97 -14.84 -0.36
CA ALA A 757 34.86 -14.59 0.78
C ALA A 757 34.47 -13.32 1.56
N ARG A 758 34.09 -12.25 0.86
CA ARG A 758 33.63 -10.99 1.50
C ARG A 758 32.32 -11.21 2.28
N LEU A 759 31.35 -11.91 1.69
CA LEU A 759 30.08 -12.25 2.35
C LEU A 759 30.32 -13.17 3.56
N ALA A 760 31.21 -14.14 3.44
CA ALA A 760 31.52 -15.12 4.49
C ALA A 760 32.59 -14.64 5.50
N ARG A 761 33.05 -13.38 5.46
CA ARG A 761 34.16 -12.88 6.29
C ARG A 761 33.93 -13.05 7.80
N THR A 762 32.69 -12.96 8.26
CA THR A 762 32.30 -13.14 9.67
C THR A 762 31.93 -14.58 10.01
N ARG A 763 32.07 -15.51 9.06
CA ARG A 763 31.71 -16.92 9.21
C ARG A 763 32.93 -17.78 9.50
N PRO A 764 32.75 -18.89 10.22
CA PRO A 764 33.81 -19.88 10.43
C PRO A 764 34.11 -20.72 9.17
N TRP A 765 33.37 -20.51 8.08
CA TRP A 765 33.49 -21.23 6.82
C TRP A 765 33.34 -20.28 5.63
N ILE A 766 33.89 -20.66 4.48
CA ILE A 766 33.74 -19.94 3.21
C ILE A 766 33.31 -20.94 2.13
N PRO A 767 32.21 -20.72 1.40
CA PRO A 767 31.82 -21.58 0.28
C PRO A 767 32.88 -21.51 -0.82
N ARG A 768 33.48 -22.66 -1.13
CA ARG A 768 34.48 -22.76 -2.21
C ARG A 768 33.87 -23.11 -3.56
N TRP A 769 32.74 -23.83 -3.54
CA TRP A 769 31.97 -24.25 -4.71
C TRP A 769 30.54 -24.61 -4.26
N ALA A 770 29.59 -24.57 -5.19
CA ALA A 770 28.22 -25.05 -4.98
C ALA A 770 27.68 -25.64 -6.29
N THR A 771 26.89 -26.71 -6.21
CA THR A 771 26.30 -27.41 -7.36
C THR A 771 24.78 -27.27 -7.38
N ASN A 772 24.26 -26.61 -8.39
CA ASN A 772 22.91 -26.72 -8.95
C ASN A 772 22.95 -26.05 -10.34
N SER A 773 21.96 -26.28 -11.21
CA SER A 773 22.02 -25.86 -12.63
C SER A 773 22.54 -24.43 -12.75
N LEU A 774 23.65 -24.26 -13.47
CA LEU A 774 24.12 -22.94 -13.85
C LEU A 774 23.00 -22.35 -14.70
N ILE A 775 22.25 -21.42 -14.12
CA ILE A 775 21.37 -20.54 -14.86
C ILE A 775 22.20 -19.99 -16.02
N HIS A 776 21.94 -20.48 -17.25
CA HIS A 776 22.73 -20.12 -18.42
C HIS A 776 22.69 -18.60 -18.57
N ARG A 777 23.77 -17.96 -19.06
CA ARG A 777 23.82 -16.47 -19.16
C ARG A 777 22.67 -15.83 -19.96
N ALA A 778 21.98 -16.61 -20.79
CA ALA A 778 20.82 -16.16 -21.56
C ALA A 778 19.51 -16.17 -20.74
N HIS A 779 19.49 -16.85 -19.59
CA HIS A 779 18.34 -16.91 -18.71
C HIS A 779 18.22 -15.60 -17.93
N ARG A 780 17.15 -14.87 -18.22
CA ARG A 780 16.87 -13.56 -17.62
C ARG A 780 16.03 -13.66 -16.36
N SER A 781 15.10 -14.60 -16.32
CA SER A 781 14.19 -14.84 -15.19
C SER A 781 13.69 -16.28 -15.23
N THR A 782 13.46 -16.86 -14.05
CA THR A 782 12.60 -18.04 -13.90
C THR A 782 11.22 -17.50 -13.59
N ILE A 783 10.26 -17.78 -14.45
CA ILE A 783 8.86 -17.45 -14.18
C ILE A 783 8.29 -18.64 -13.41
N ALA A 784 8.22 -18.50 -12.08
CA ALA A 784 7.64 -19.50 -11.19
C ALA A 784 6.17 -19.15 -10.89
N GLY A 785 5.36 -20.18 -10.72
CA GLY A 785 3.96 -20.09 -10.29
C GLY A 785 3.50 -21.47 -9.78
N PRO A 786 2.25 -21.64 -9.36
CA PRO A 786 1.66 -22.96 -9.10
C PRO A 786 1.43 -23.67 -10.45
N ILE A 787 2.52 -24.00 -11.14
CA ILE A 787 2.47 -24.61 -12.47
C ILE A 787 2.57 -26.12 -12.27
N HIS A 788 1.47 -26.81 -12.57
CA HIS A 788 1.52 -28.22 -12.93
C HIS A 788 2.24 -28.37 -14.29
N GLU A 789 2.51 -29.59 -14.71
CA GLU A 789 3.23 -29.88 -15.97
C GLU A 789 2.73 -29.04 -17.16
N VAL A 790 3.67 -28.36 -17.84
CA VAL A 790 3.40 -27.51 -19.02
C VAL A 790 3.50 -28.35 -20.27
N ASN A 791 2.39 -28.46 -21.01
CA ASN A 791 2.29 -29.31 -22.20
C ASN A 791 2.66 -28.58 -23.50
N GLY A 792 2.50 -27.25 -23.53
CA GLY A 792 2.72 -26.45 -24.72
C GLY A 792 3.09 -25.00 -24.38
N VAL A 793 3.90 -24.39 -25.25
CA VAL A 793 4.28 -22.98 -25.18
C VAL A 793 4.36 -22.38 -26.57
N VAL A 794 3.85 -21.16 -26.72
CA VAL A 794 3.98 -20.35 -27.93
C VAL A 794 4.24 -18.91 -27.54
N VAL A 795 4.93 -18.16 -28.39
CA VAL A 795 5.21 -16.73 -28.18
C VAL A 795 4.40 -15.91 -29.17
N THR A 796 3.86 -14.79 -28.69
CA THR A 796 3.14 -13.80 -29.50
C THR A 796 3.44 -12.40 -29.01
N GLU A 797 2.99 -11.41 -29.77
CA GLU A 797 2.96 -10.02 -29.34
C GLU A 797 1.54 -9.63 -28.90
N ILE A 798 1.42 -8.94 -27.78
CA ILE A 798 0.16 -8.30 -27.31
C ILE A 798 0.52 -6.87 -26.96
N ASP A 799 -0.19 -5.90 -27.56
CA ASP A 799 0.04 -4.46 -27.37
C ASP A 799 1.52 -4.03 -27.45
N GLY A 800 2.25 -4.52 -28.46
CA GLY A 800 3.64 -4.13 -28.66
C GLY A 800 4.67 -4.94 -27.85
N ARG A 801 4.24 -5.96 -27.07
CA ARG A 801 5.12 -6.68 -26.14
C ARG A 801 5.13 -8.19 -26.31
N PRO A 802 6.29 -8.84 -26.09
CA PRO A 802 6.40 -10.28 -26.16
C PRO A 802 5.66 -10.94 -24.98
N HIS A 803 4.76 -11.85 -25.30
CA HIS A 803 4.05 -12.69 -24.35
C HIS A 803 4.25 -14.16 -24.69
N ALA A 804 4.37 -15.02 -23.67
CA ALA A 804 4.27 -16.46 -23.84
C ALA A 804 2.86 -16.93 -23.48
N VAL A 805 2.28 -17.82 -24.26
CA VAL A 805 1.04 -18.52 -23.94
C VAL A 805 1.41 -19.98 -23.65
N THR A 806 1.06 -20.47 -22.47
CA THR A 806 1.37 -21.83 -22.02
C THR A 806 0.10 -22.61 -21.70
N THR A 807 0.14 -23.93 -21.86
CA THR A 807 -0.96 -24.83 -21.51
C THR A 807 -0.54 -25.84 -20.45
N GLY A 808 -1.45 -26.19 -19.54
CA GLY A 808 -1.13 -27.07 -18.41
C GLY A 808 -2.13 -28.20 -18.16
N ASN A 809 -1.70 -29.16 -17.34
CA ASN A 809 -2.54 -30.26 -16.84
C ASN A 809 -3.64 -29.82 -15.86
N ASP A 810 -3.60 -28.56 -15.40
CA ASP A 810 -4.59 -27.93 -14.53
C ASP A 810 -5.75 -27.26 -15.31
N HIS A 811 -5.93 -27.66 -16.57
CA HIS A 811 -7.02 -27.23 -17.45
C HIS A 811 -6.93 -25.74 -17.86
N SER A 812 -5.81 -25.09 -17.57
CA SER A 812 -5.63 -23.67 -17.82
C SER A 812 -4.79 -23.39 -19.08
N VAL A 813 -5.10 -22.26 -19.71
CA VAL A 813 -4.17 -21.57 -20.62
C VAL A 813 -3.70 -20.31 -19.92
N ARG A 814 -2.39 -20.11 -19.81
CA ARG A 814 -1.79 -18.96 -19.12
C ARG A 814 -1.05 -18.07 -20.10
N VAL A 815 -1.20 -16.76 -19.96
CA VAL A 815 -0.49 -15.77 -20.77
C VAL A 815 0.50 -15.06 -19.85
N TRP A 816 1.77 -15.03 -20.22
CA TRP A 816 2.86 -14.47 -19.44
C TRP A 816 3.46 -13.29 -20.19
N ASP A 817 3.60 -12.12 -19.55
CA ASP A 817 4.37 -11.01 -20.11
C ASP A 817 5.85 -11.33 -19.94
N LEU A 818 6.56 -11.51 -21.05
CA LEU A 818 7.99 -11.88 -21.04
C LEU A 818 8.89 -10.69 -20.69
N THR A 819 8.35 -9.48 -20.63
CA THR A 819 9.09 -8.25 -20.28
C THR A 819 9.37 -8.20 -18.79
N ASN A 820 8.39 -8.55 -17.96
CA ASN A 820 8.47 -8.49 -16.49
C ASN A 820 8.42 -9.88 -15.83
N GLY A 821 8.14 -10.94 -16.60
CA GLY A 821 8.08 -12.31 -16.10
C GLY A 821 6.86 -12.59 -15.24
N THR A 822 5.76 -11.85 -15.43
CA THR A 822 4.53 -12.00 -14.64
C THR A 822 3.44 -12.71 -15.43
N LEU A 823 2.56 -13.42 -14.74
CA LEU A 823 1.33 -13.96 -15.31
C LEU A 823 0.41 -12.78 -15.67
N ALA A 824 0.06 -12.60 -16.94
CA ALA A 824 -0.85 -11.55 -17.38
C ALA A 824 -2.32 -11.97 -17.21
N THR A 825 -2.64 -13.20 -17.59
CA THR A 825 -3.99 -13.75 -17.39
C THR A 825 -3.99 -15.28 -17.39
N THR A 826 -4.99 -15.85 -16.71
CA THR A 826 -5.30 -17.28 -16.75
C THR A 826 -6.67 -17.47 -17.38
N LEU A 827 -6.72 -18.25 -18.44
CA LEU A 827 -7.91 -18.55 -19.22
C LEU A 827 -8.42 -19.93 -18.81
N THR A 828 -9.52 -19.95 -18.06
CA THR A 828 -10.12 -21.15 -17.46
C THR A 828 -11.48 -21.42 -18.09
N ALA A 829 -11.52 -22.35 -19.05
CA ALA A 829 -12.77 -22.86 -19.58
C ALA A 829 -12.70 -24.31 -20.08
N HIS A 830 -11.50 -24.87 -20.22
CA HIS A 830 -11.37 -26.31 -20.46
C HIS A 830 -11.72 -27.09 -19.19
N THR A 831 -12.27 -28.28 -19.36
CA THR A 831 -12.66 -29.16 -18.24
C THR A 831 -11.70 -30.33 -18.04
N ALA A 832 -10.63 -30.39 -18.82
CA ALA A 832 -9.56 -31.38 -18.73
C ALA A 832 -8.22 -30.77 -19.20
N ALA A 833 -7.13 -31.53 -19.07
CA ALA A 833 -5.78 -31.09 -19.42
C ALA A 833 -5.71 -30.45 -20.82
N VAL A 834 -5.01 -29.33 -20.92
CA VAL A 834 -4.82 -28.60 -22.18
C VAL A 834 -3.53 -29.09 -22.83
N THR A 835 -3.65 -29.66 -24.03
CA THR A 835 -2.61 -30.48 -24.67
C THR A 835 -1.69 -29.69 -25.57
N ALA A 836 -2.22 -28.73 -26.32
CA ALA A 836 -1.41 -27.87 -27.20
C ALA A 836 -2.05 -26.49 -27.37
N VAL A 837 -1.21 -25.52 -27.77
CA VAL A 837 -1.61 -24.15 -28.11
C VAL A 837 -0.92 -23.65 -29.37
N ALA A 838 -1.63 -22.87 -30.16
CA ALA A 838 -1.11 -22.09 -31.27
C ALA A 838 -1.59 -20.63 -31.17
N VAL A 839 -0.96 -19.72 -31.92
CA VAL A 839 -1.39 -18.32 -32.01
C VAL A 839 -1.63 -17.92 -33.45
N THR A 840 -2.65 -17.08 -33.67
CA THR A 840 -2.94 -16.41 -34.92
C THR A 840 -3.36 -14.96 -34.68
N HIS A 841 -3.55 -14.19 -35.75
CA HIS A 841 -4.20 -12.88 -35.68
C HIS A 841 -5.58 -12.94 -36.35
N LEU A 842 -6.62 -12.59 -35.60
CA LEU A 842 -7.97 -12.40 -36.14
C LEU A 842 -8.28 -10.90 -36.06
N ASP A 843 -8.67 -10.30 -37.19
CA ASP A 843 -8.96 -8.86 -37.29
C ASP A 843 -7.85 -7.95 -36.73
N GLY A 844 -6.58 -8.38 -36.89
CA GLY A 844 -5.41 -7.65 -36.39
C GLY A 844 -5.14 -7.78 -34.89
N LEU A 845 -5.89 -8.62 -34.17
CA LEU A 845 -5.71 -8.90 -32.74
C LEU A 845 -5.15 -10.31 -32.50
N PRO A 846 -4.24 -10.47 -31.52
CA PRO A 846 -3.64 -11.76 -31.22
C PRO A 846 -4.66 -12.70 -30.56
N HIS A 847 -4.76 -13.92 -31.08
CA HIS A 847 -5.65 -14.96 -30.57
C HIS A 847 -4.88 -16.26 -30.30
N ALA A 848 -5.13 -16.88 -29.15
CA ALA A 848 -4.66 -18.24 -28.88
C ALA A 848 -5.71 -19.27 -29.29
N ILE A 849 -5.26 -20.40 -29.79
CA ILE A 849 -6.10 -21.57 -30.04
C ILE A 849 -5.56 -22.72 -29.21
N SER A 850 -6.37 -23.22 -28.27
CA SER A 850 -6.00 -24.31 -27.38
C SER A 850 -6.79 -25.58 -27.67
N THR A 851 -6.15 -26.72 -27.45
CA THR A 851 -6.73 -28.06 -27.60
C THR A 851 -6.69 -28.80 -26.27
N SER A 852 -7.63 -29.71 -26.01
CA SER A 852 -7.75 -30.36 -24.70
C SER A 852 -8.24 -31.80 -24.79
N TYR A 853 -7.98 -32.55 -23.71
CA TYR A 853 -8.60 -33.84 -23.42
C TYR A 853 -10.11 -33.76 -23.20
N ASP A 854 -10.69 -32.56 -23.09
CA ASP A 854 -12.15 -32.37 -23.04
C ASP A 854 -12.84 -32.44 -24.41
N HIS A 855 -12.12 -32.87 -25.45
CA HIS A 855 -12.59 -33.03 -26.83
C HIS A 855 -12.84 -31.72 -27.57
N THR A 856 -12.54 -30.57 -26.95
CA THR A 856 -12.81 -29.24 -27.53
C THR A 856 -11.55 -28.54 -27.99
N VAL A 857 -11.75 -27.59 -28.90
CA VAL A 857 -10.76 -26.58 -29.28
C VAL A 857 -11.34 -25.22 -28.95
N ARG A 858 -10.59 -24.37 -28.24
CA ARG A 858 -11.06 -23.04 -27.85
C ARG A 858 -10.22 -21.95 -28.50
N VAL A 859 -10.89 -20.89 -28.94
CA VAL A 859 -10.26 -19.68 -29.50
C VAL A 859 -10.40 -18.57 -28.49
N TRP A 860 -9.29 -17.94 -28.14
CA TRP A 860 -9.21 -16.93 -27.09
C TRP A 860 -8.69 -15.63 -27.69
N ASP A 861 -9.41 -14.53 -27.44
CA ASP A 861 -8.88 -13.19 -27.68
C ASP A 861 -7.91 -12.87 -26.52
N LEU A 862 -6.63 -12.75 -26.85
CA LEU A 862 -5.58 -12.54 -25.86
C LEU A 862 -5.55 -11.10 -25.32
N THR A 863 -6.28 -10.18 -25.94
CA THR A 863 -6.35 -8.76 -25.55
C THR A 863 -7.33 -8.54 -24.41
N ASN A 864 -8.44 -9.29 -24.38
CA ASN A 864 -9.49 -9.17 -23.36
C ASN A 864 -9.67 -10.44 -22.52
N GLY A 865 -8.89 -11.50 -22.79
CA GLY A 865 -8.91 -12.75 -22.06
C GLY A 865 -10.20 -13.55 -22.20
N THR A 866 -10.96 -13.35 -23.28
CA THR A 866 -12.26 -14.00 -23.46
C THR A 866 -12.24 -15.09 -24.54
N THR A 867 -13.04 -16.14 -24.35
CA THR A 867 -13.28 -17.14 -25.41
C THR A 867 -14.16 -16.54 -26.49
N THR A 868 -13.70 -16.49 -27.73
CA THR A 868 -14.49 -16.07 -28.90
C THR A 868 -15.27 -17.24 -29.50
N HIS A 869 -14.64 -18.42 -29.59
CA HIS A 869 -15.26 -19.63 -30.11
C HIS A 869 -14.89 -20.88 -29.31
N THR A 870 -15.83 -21.82 -29.23
CA THR A 870 -15.58 -23.20 -28.79
C THR A 870 -15.95 -24.12 -29.95
N LEU A 871 -14.96 -24.79 -30.50
CA LEU A 871 -15.08 -25.66 -31.67
C LEU A 871 -15.26 -27.10 -31.17
N THR A 872 -16.41 -27.68 -31.49
CA THR A 872 -16.80 -29.03 -31.05
C THR A 872 -16.99 -29.94 -32.25
N GLY A 873 -16.62 -31.21 -32.11
CA GLY A 873 -16.78 -32.21 -33.17
C GLY A 873 -15.86 -33.41 -33.05
N HIS A 874 -14.69 -33.27 -32.43
CA HIS A 874 -13.87 -34.42 -32.06
C HIS A 874 -14.60 -35.29 -31.03
N THR A 875 -14.44 -36.61 -31.13
CA THR A 875 -15.10 -37.58 -30.23
C THR A 875 -14.16 -38.17 -29.19
N ASP A 876 -12.87 -37.85 -29.28
CA ASP A 876 -11.83 -38.20 -28.30
C ASP A 876 -10.84 -37.03 -28.15
N SER A 877 -9.91 -37.15 -27.21
CA SER A 877 -8.92 -36.15 -26.81
C SER A 877 -8.24 -35.49 -28.01
N VAL A 878 -8.20 -34.15 -28.03
CA VAL A 878 -7.50 -33.39 -29.07
C VAL A 878 -6.03 -33.28 -28.68
N THR A 879 -5.13 -33.66 -29.57
CA THR A 879 -3.71 -33.93 -29.25
C THR A 879 -2.74 -32.89 -29.77
N ALA A 880 -3.02 -32.28 -30.92
CA ALA A 880 -2.17 -31.26 -31.53
C ALA A 880 -2.99 -30.30 -32.41
N ILE A 881 -2.37 -29.17 -32.71
CA ILE A 881 -2.93 -28.10 -33.54
C ILE A 881 -1.86 -27.45 -34.41
N ALA A 882 -2.23 -27.10 -35.64
CA ALA A 882 -1.49 -26.19 -36.50
C ALA A 882 -2.41 -25.09 -37.05
N VAL A 883 -1.88 -23.89 -37.22
CA VAL A 883 -2.58 -22.76 -37.84
C VAL A 883 -2.01 -22.53 -39.23
N PHE A 884 -2.87 -22.26 -40.20
CA PHE A 884 -2.48 -21.94 -41.57
C PHE A 884 -3.45 -20.92 -42.18
N HIS A 885 -3.05 -20.31 -43.29
CA HIS A 885 -3.92 -19.41 -44.04
C HIS A 885 -4.40 -20.09 -45.30
N LEU A 886 -5.72 -20.09 -45.51
CA LEU A 886 -6.37 -20.60 -46.70
C LEU A 886 -7.22 -19.47 -47.28
N ASP A 887 -6.97 -19.11 -48.54
CA ASP A 887 -7.61 -17.98 -49.21
C ASP A 887 -7.48 -16.65 -48.43
N GLY A 888 -6.33 -16.43 -47.79
CA GLY A 888 -6.06 -15.24 -46.97
C GLY A 888 -6.78 -15.22 -45.62
N ARG A 889 -7.43 -16.32 -45.21
CA ARG A 889 -8.14 -16.44 -43.92
C ARG A 889 -7.48 -17.44 -42.99
N PRO A 890 -7.39 -17.16 -41.69
CA PRO A 890 -6.78 -18.05 -40.71
C PRO A 890 -7.67 -19.27 -40.44
N HIS A 891 -7.08 -20.45 -40.48
CA HIS A 891 -7.70 -21.75 -40.22
C HIS A 891 -6.88 -22.54 -39.20
N ALA A 892 -7.53 -23.42 -38.45
CA ALA A 892 -6.88 -24.41 -37.60
C ALA A 892 -7.04 -25.81 -38.16
N LEU A 893 -5.98 -26.61 -38.09
CA LEU A 893 -5.99 -28.05 -38.33
C LEU A 893 -5.70 -28.74 -37.00
N THR A 894 -6.63 -29.54 -36.50
CA THR A 894 -6.53 -30.23 -35.22
C THR A 894 -6.49 -31.74 -35.40
N THR A 895 -5.80 -32.44 -34.51
CA THR A 895 -5.67 -33.90 -34.51
C THR A 895 -6.23 -34.49 -33.22
N SER A 896 -6.72 -35.73 -33.26
CA SER A 896 -7.32 -36.37 -32.08
C SER A 896 -7.01 -37.87 -31.99
N ILE A 897 -7.18 -38.38 -30.76
CA ILE A 897 -7.23 -39.82 -30.45
C ILE A 897 -8.39 -40.52 -31.20
N ASP A 898 -9.40 -39.77 -31.67
CA ASP A 898 -10.48 -40.30 -32.51
C ASP A 898 -10.03 -40.73 -33.92
N SER A 899 -8.72 -40.67 -34.19
CA SER A 899 -8.08 -41.03 -35.47
C SER A 899 -8.42 -40.11 -36.63
N THR A 900 -9.07 -38.97 -36.36
CA THR A 900 -9.43 -37.96 -37.37
C THR A 900 -8.58 -36.70 -37.22
N MET A 901 -8.51 -35.94 -38.31
CA MET A 901 -8.04 -34.56 -38.28
C MET A 901 -9.16 -33.64 -38.74
N ARG A 902 -9.29 -32.44 -38.16
CA ARG A 902 -10.38 -31.50 -38.50
C ARG A 902 -9.85 -30.13 -38.87
N VAL A 903 -10.44 -29.54 -39.91
CA VAL A 903 -10.15 -28.18 -40.38
C VAL A 903 -11.27 -27.25 -39.91
N TRP A 904 -10.89 -26.12 -39.31
CA TRP A 904 -11.79 -25.11 -38.78
C TRP A 904 -11.48 -23.74 -39.38
N ASP A 905 -12.52 -22.99 -39.74
CA ASP A 905 -12.40 -21.56 -40.05
C ASP A 905 -12.42 -20.78 -38.72
N LEU A 906 -11.32 -20.07 -38.41
CA LEU A 906 -11.18 -19.37 -37.14
C LEU A 906 -11.90 -18.02 -37.10
N THR A 907 -12.25 -17.45 -38.26
CA THR A 907 -13.01 -16.20 -38.34
C THR A 907 -14.49 -16.44 -38.05
N THR A 908 -15.04 -17.56 -38.51
CA THR A 908 -16.46 -17.90 -38.30
C THR A 908 -16.70 -18.87 -37.15
N GLY A 909 -15.65 -19.55 -36.69
CA GLY A 909 -15.75 -20.62 -35.70
C GLY A 909 -16.42 -21.90 -36.23
N THR A 910 -16.44 -22.11 -37.55
CA THR A 910 -17.18 -23.23 -38.18
C THR A 910 -16.26 -24.37 -38.63
N HIS A 911 -16.73 -25.60 -38.48
CA HIS A 911 -16.09 -26.80 -39.05
C HIS A 911 -16.13 -26.78 -40.59
N ARG A 912 -14.97 -26.98 -41.23
CA ARG A 912 -14.82 -26.97 -42.70
C ARG A 912 -14.68 -28.37 -43.29
N ALA A 913 -13.86 -29.24 -42.68
CA ALA A 913 -13.61 -30.58 -43.20
C ALA A 913 -13.13 -31.53 -42.10
N THR A 914 -13.46 -32.82 -42.28
CA THR A 914 -12.86 -33.94 -41.53
C THR A 914 -11.98 -34.73 -42.50
N LEU A 915 -10.73 -34.97 -42.10
CA LEU A 915 -9.76 -35.76 -42.84
C LEU A 915 -9.65 -37.12 -42.15
N ASP A 916 -10.33 -38.08 -42.75
CA ASP A 916 -10.37 -39.46 -42.28
C ASP A 916 -9.43 -40.31 -43.14
N GLY A 917 -8.50 -41.02 -42.50
CA GLY A 917 -7.50 -41.82 -43.21
C GLY A 917 -6.43 -42.45 -42.32
N HIS A 918 -6.24 -41.92 -41.11
CA HIS A 918 -5.40 -42.57 -40.11
C HIS A 918 -6.15 -43.75 -39.46
N ALA A 919 -5.46 -44.87 -39.29
CA ALA A 919 -6.03 -46.07 -38.67
C ALA A 919 -6.01 -46.04 -37.12
N TYR A 920 -5.30 -45.06 -36.54
CA TYR A 920 -5.06 -44.93 -35.10
C TYR A 920 -4.88 -43.45 -34.74
N TRP A 921 -4.59 -43.20 -33.46
CA TRP A 921 -4.40 -41.88 -32.87
C TRP A 921 -3.43 -41.02 -33.68
N VAL A 922 -3.84 -39.78 -33.92
CA VAL A 922 -2.98 -38.79 -34.56
C VAL A 922 -2.41 -37.91 -33.46
N THR A 923 -1.09 -37.83 -33.32
CA THR A 923 -0.43 -37.17 -32.18
C THR A 923 0.32 -35.89 -32.52
N ALA A 924 0.51 -35.60 -33.82
CA ALA A 924 1.22 -34.41 -34.28
C ALA A 924 0.70 -33.98 -35.65
N VAL A 925 0.81 -32.69 -35.92
CA VAL A 925 0.50 -32.11 -37.23
C VAL A 925 1.44 -30.95 -37.52
N ALA A 926 1.81 -30.81 -38.79
CA ALA A 926 2.53 -29.65 -39.31
C ALA A 926 1.94 -29.31 -40.68
N VAL A 927 1.97 -28.01 -41.03
CA VAL A 927 1.50 -27.51 -42.34
C VAL A 927 2.71 -26.93 -43.08
N THR A 928 2.74 -27.11 -44.38
CA THR A 928 3.74 -26.52 -45.29
C THR A 928 3.03 -25.96 -46.51
N ASP A 929 3.62 -24.93 -47.12
CA ASP A 929 3.21 -24.40 -48.42
C ASP A 929 3.93 -25.19 -49.53
N LEU A 930 3.19 -25.57 -50.57
CA LEU A 930 3.73 -26.18 -51.79
C LEU A 930 3.33 -25.33 -53.00
N ASP A 931 4.32 -24.70 -53.64
CA ASP A 931 4.13 -23.87 -54.83
C ASP A 931 3.19 -22.65 -54.63
N GLY A 932 3.18 -22.07 -53.43
CA GLY A 932 2.30 -20.96 -53.06
C GLY A 932 0.87 -21.40 -52.76
N ARG A 933 0.67 -22.65 -52.31
CA ARG A 933 -0.63 -23.29 -52.07
C ARG A 933 -0.65 -24.14 -50.81
#